data_AF-A0A2T4JDK0-F1
#
_entry.id   AF-A0A2T4JDK0-F1
#
_cell.length_a   1.000
_cell.length_b   1.000
_cell.length_c   1.000
_cell.angle_alpha   90.00
_cell.angle_beta   90.00
_cell.angle_gamma   90.00
#
_symmetry.space_group_name_H-M   'P 1'
#
loop_
_entity.id
_entity.type
_entity.pdbx_description
1 polymer ?
#
loop_
_entity_poly.entity_id
_entity_poly.type
_entity_poly.pdbx_seq_one_letter_code
_entity_poly.pdbx_strand_id
1 'polypeptide(L)'
;MKRLTPDKEWWTASELAASGLPDVPGTRQGVDDVAARSDWRAHPKLCRRRQGRGGGWEYHWRLLPVRAQAALLKAAAPLAPEEPGRMDRGEAWAWFDGLPEKVKAEARARLTVLQRVEAMTAPMGRYLAVITVAEAETAEGRPVSPRTIWGWSSMIEGVDPADYLPYLAPRHRAAPAKRRRAECSREFLDWLKADYLRLGEPSFASCWNRVVKLCESRGLATLTLKTAQRWMDENVPRVTQVFARQGERGLSKCFPPQIRDRSMLTAMEAVNADCHKIDVFVQWPGIEKPVRPQIVAFQDLFSGKVLSWRVDLDPNKVAVMSAFGELIETWGIPRHCLFDNGHEFANKWLTGGTPTRFRFKVREDDPLGVLPMMGIQVHWATPAHGQAKPIERGFRDFADHIALHPAFAGAYVGNRPDAKPEDYGSRAVPLDTFLTVLAESIRDHNARLGRLSPNCKGRSFDQTFADSYERAPIRKATAEQHRLWLMGQEVRKLHATHGQLTLHDNKYHADWMSEYAGQKVVARFDPEDLHAGLYLYSLQGEFLGEAPCREKVGFFDLVGARLHARQKAQRRRIEKQLLAAHRPVSVTELAAELAAMPPTLPDQLEAKVVQIVPMQARRPLIDRQVPQPDTSRDAELRVLQVDFAAPRPAVEPEETDITRFWRVIDIESRSEAGEPISAEDAEFYQRMQRHPVYRAQRAMFDRDGAVAIG
;
A
#
# COMPACT_ATOMS: atom_id res chain seq x y z
N MET A 1 -47.33 51.43 -12.67
CA MET A 1 -48.30 52.52 -12.95
C MET A 1 -48.11 53.59 -11.89
N LYS A 2 -47.71 54.81 -12.26
CA LYS A 2 -47.65 55.93 -11.30
C LYS A 2 -49.08 56.20 -10.81
N ARG A 3 -49.33 56.22 -9.49
CA ARG A 3 -50.60 56.72 -8.96
C ARG A 3 -50.77 58.14 -9.46
N LEU A 4 -51.86 58.40 -10.18
CA LEU A 4 -52.23 59.72 -10.71
C LEU A 4 -53.04 60.53 -9.70
N THR A 5 -53.19 60.00 -8.48
CA THR A 5 -53.96 60.59 -7.38
C THR A 5 -53.14 60.52 -6.09
N PRO A 6 -53.10 61.60 -5.29
CA PRO A 6 -52.44 61.61 -4.00
C PRO A 6 -53.23 60.80 -2.95
N ASP A 7 -52.59 60.39 -1.86
CA ASP A 7 -53.22 59.56 -0.82
C ASP A 7 -54.41 60.25 -0.12
N LYS A 8 -54.45 61.58 -0.14
CA LYS A 8 -55.60 62.39 0.31
C LYS A 8 -56.03 63.36 -0.77
N GLU A 9 -57.25 63.17 -1.28
CA GLU A 9 -57.79 63.97 -2.37
C GLU A 9 -58.56 65.23 -1.91
N TRP A 10 -59.16 65.19 -0.72
CA TRP A 10 -60.03 66.25 -0.20
C TRP A 10 -59.45 66.87 1.07
N TRP A 11 -59.37 68.19 1.09
CA TRP A 11 -58.73 68.95 2.16
C TRP A 11 -59.64 70.07 2.67
N THR A 12 -59.74 70.22 3.98
CA THR A 12 -60.37 71.41 4.59
C THR A 12 -59.41 72.58 4.63
N ALA A 13 -59.91 73.82 4.72
CA ALA A 13 -59.06 75.02 4.84
C ALA A 13 -58.12 74.97 6.06
N SER A 14 -58.54 74.33 7.17
CA SER A 14 -57.70 74.15 8.35
C SER A 14 -56.60 73.10 8.16
N GLU A 15 -56.89 72.03 7.43
CA GLU A 15 -55.89 71.02 7.09
C GLU A 15 -54.89 71.52 6.07
N LEU A 16 -55.32 72.33 5.08
CA LEU A 16 -54.42 72.99 4.14
C LEU A 16 -53.47 73.95 4.84
N ALA A 17 -53.97 74.74 5.79
CA ALA A 17 -53.14 75.63 6.59
C ALA A 17 -52.11 74.87 7.43
N ALA A 18 -52.47 73.70 7.97
CA ALA A 18 -51.57 72.85 8.74
C ALA A 18 -50.64 71.97 7.86
N SER A 19 -50.88 71.87 6.56
CA SER A 19 -50.19 70.91 5.68
C SER A 19 -48.74 71.25 5.36
N GLY A 20 -48.33 72.52 5.54
CA GLY A 20 -46.99 73.00 5.17
C GLY A 20 -46.69 72.87 3.67
N LEU A 21 -47.71 72.74 2.81
CA LEU A 21 -47.52 72.58 1.38
C LEU A 21 -46.95 73.85 0.73
N PRO A 22 -46.07 73.72 -0.29
CA PRO A 22 -45.52 74.86 -1.01
C PRO A 22 -46.62 75.77 -1.56
N ASP A 23 -46.47 77.08 -1.35
CA ASP A 23 -47.40 78.12 -1.82
C ASP A 23 -48.82 78.06 -1.24
N VAL A 24 -49.04 77.32 -0.15
CA VAL A 24 -50.30 77.31 0.61
C VAL A 24 -50.14 78.16 1.89
N PRO A 25 -51.04 79.12 2.19
CA PRO A 25 -50.96 79.94 3.41
C PRO A 25 -51.04 79.11 4.69
N GLY A 26 -50.24 79.46 5.70
CA GLY A 26 -50.16 78.74 6.98
C GLY A 26 -51.29 79.03 7.98
N THR A 27 -52.27 79.87 7.62
CA THR A 27 -53.43 80.17 8.46
C THR A 27 -54.72 79.84 7.73
N ARG A 28 -55.75 79.41 8.48
CA ARG A 28 -57.08 79.09 7.92
C ARG A 28 -57.66 80.26 7.12
N GLN A 29 -57.57 81.48 7.66
CA GLN A 29 -58.04 82.71 7.01
C GLN A 29 -57.33 82.95 5.67
N GLY A 30 -56.00 82.75 5.62
CA GLY A 30 -55.24 82.89 4.37
C GLY A 30 -55.65 81.87 3.30
N VAL A 31 -55.97 80.63 3.69
CA VAL A 31 -56.48 79.62 2.74
C VAL A 31 -57.88 79.98 2.24
N ASP A 32 -58.76 80.47 3.12
CA ASP A 32 -60.10 80.93 2.73
C ASP A 32 -60.03 82.14 1.77
N ASP A 33 -59.08 83.07 1.98
CA ASP A 33 -58.81 84.20 1.08
C ASP A 33 -58.31 83.75 -0.30
N VAL A 34 -57.40 82.76 -0.34
CA VAL A 34 -56.93 82.17 -1.61
C VAL A 34 -58.07 81.46 -2.32
N ALA A 35 -58.90 80.72 -1.59
CA ALA A 35 -60.06 80.05 -2.16
C ALA A 35 -61.10 81.02 -2.74
N ALA A 36 -61.24 82.22 -2.14
CA ALA A 36 -62.09 83.29 -2.66
C ALA A 36 -61.47 83.99 -3.88
N ARG A 37 -60.16 84.32 -3.83
CA ARG A 37 -59.44 84.98 -4.94
C ARG A 37 -59.34 84.11 -6.19
N SER A 38 -59.16 82.81 -6.00
CA SER A 38 -59.03 81.83 -7.09
C SER A 38 -60.35 81.14 -7.43
N ASP A 39 -61.46 81.63 -6.87
CA ASP A 39 -62.83 81.17 -7.10
C ASP A 39 -63.01 79.64 -7.05
N TRP A 40 -62.40 79.00 -6.05
CA TRP A 40 -62.42 77.54 -5.90
C TRP A 40 -63.83 76.97 -5.73
N ARG A 41 -64.79 77.81 -5.29
CA ARG A 41 -66.19 77.42 -5.06
C ARG A 41 -67.03 77.44 -6.35
N ALA A 42 -66.55 78.06 -7.43
CA ALA A 42 -67.20 78.02 -8.74
C ALA A 42 -67.01 76.69 -9.49
N HIS A 43 -66.23 75.74 -8.93
CA HIS A 43 -66.01 74.41 -9.50
C HIS A 43 -66.79 73.32 -8.73
N PRO A 44 -68.01 72.94 -9.16
CA PRO A 44 -68.91 72.07 -8.39
C PRO A 44 -68.40 70.64 -8.22
N LYS A 45 -67.46 70.21 -9.09
CA LYS A 45 -66.86 68.87 -9.06
C LYS A 45 -65.59 68.78 -8.22
N LEU A 46 -65.01 69.93 -7.83
CA LEU A 46 -63.73 70.01 -7.13
C LEU A 46 -63.85 70.67 -5.75
N CYS A 47 -65.06 71.08 -5.36
CA CYS A 47 -65.37 71.70 -4.09
C CYS A 47 -66.68 71.12 -3.55
N ARG A 48 -66.72 70.73 -2.28
CA ARG A 48 -67.92 70.14 -1.67
C ARG A 48 -68.15 70.65 -0.25
N ARG A 49 -69.40 70.66 0.20
CA ARG A 49 -69.72 70.94 1.61
C ARG A 49 -69.40 69.72 2.46
N ARG A 50 -68.71 69.93 3.57
CA ARG A 50 -68.35 68.88 4.53
C ARG A 50 -69.60 68.39 5.25
N GLN A 51 -69.79 67.06 5.29
CA GLN A 51 -70.83 66.43 6.10
C GLN A 51 -70.27 66.10 7.50
N GLY A 52 -70.41 67.02 8.46
CA GLY A 52 -69.95 66.84 9.84
C GLY A 52 -70.29 68.02 10.77
N ARG A 53 -70.14 67.84 12.09
CA ARG A 53 -70.35 68.91 13.08
C ARG A 53 -69.36 70.06 12.84
N GLY A 54 -69.88 71.27 12.61
CA GLY A 54 -69.10 72.50 12.43
C GLY A 54 -69.17 73.13 11.03
N GLY A 55 -69.76 72.46 10.02
CA GLY A 55 -69.86 73.00 8.66
C GLY A 55 -68.50 73.27 8.00
N GLY A 56 -68.51 73.74 6.74
CA GLY A 56 -67.30 74.13 6.00
C GLY A 56 -67.20 73.55 4.60
N TRP A 57 -66.21 74.02 3.84
CA TRP A 57 -65.89 73.56 2.49
C TRP A 57 -64.66 72.64 2.50
N GLU A 58 -64.71 71.61 1.67
CA GLU A 58 -63.57 70.76 1.33
C GLU A 58 -63.19 71.00 -0.13
N TYR A 59 -61.90 71.15 -0.36
CA TYR A 59 -61.29 71.45 -1.66
C TYR A 59 -60.50 70.24 -2.15
N HIS A 60 -60.66 69.91 -3.43
CA HIS A 60 -59.93 68.84 -4.07
C HIS A 60 -58.47 69.26 -4.37
N TRP A 61 -57.50 68.35 -4.24
CA TRP A 61 -56.06 68.64 -4.41
C TRP A 61 -55.69 69.33 -5.73
N ARG A 62 -56.48 69.12 -6.79
CA ARG A 62 -56.32 69.79 -8.11
C ARG A 62 -56.56 71.30 -8.10
N LEU A 63 -57.20 71.84 -7.07
CA LEU A 63 -57.40 73.29 -6.89
C LEU A 63 -56.18 73.98 -6.26
N LEU A 64 -55.26 73.21 -5.68
CA LEU A 64 -54.08 73.74 -5.00
C LEU A 64 -53.05 74.29 -6.01
N PRO A 65 -52.12 75.16 -5.60
CA PRO A 65 -51.03 75.61 -6.46
C PRO A 65 -50.23 74.46 -7.07
N VAL A 66 -49.66 74.66 -8.27
CA VAL A 66 -48.95 73.62 -9.03
C VAL A 66 -47.81 72.98 -8.22
N ARG A 67 -47.10 73.76 -7.39
CA ARG A 67 -46.02 73.23 -6.53
C ARG A 67 -46.56 72.40 -5.36
N ALA A 68 -47.71 72.74 -4.80
CA ALA A 68 -48.42 71.91 -3.82
C ALA A 68 -48.92 70.60 -4.43
N GLN A 69 -49.46 70.64 -5.65
CA GLN A 69 -49.87 69.43 -6.39
C GLN A 69 -48.69 68.50 -6.64
N ALA A 70 -47.55 69.05 -7.08
CA ALA A 70 -46.33 68.29 -7.31
C ALA A 70 -45.78 67.66 -6.01
N ALA A 71 -45.83 68.38 -4.88
CA ALA A 71 -45.43 67.87 -3.58
C ALA A 71 -46.32 66.69 -3.13
N LEU A 72 -47.64 66.81 -3.28
CA LEU A 72 -48.60 65.75 -2.95
C LEU A 72 -48.41 64.50 -3.82
N LEU A 73 -48.17 64.68 -5.13
CA LEU A 73 -47.90 63.56 -6.05
C LEU A 73 -46.55 62.90 -5.78
N LYS A 74 -45.54 63.66 -5.33
CA LYS A 74 -44.24 63.13 -4.91
C LYS A 74 -44.35 62.33 -3.61
N ALA A 75 -45.16 62.80 -2.66
CA ALA A 75 -45.40 62.11 -1.39
C ALA A 75 -46.23 60.82 -1.57
N ALA A 76 -47.19 60.83 -2.50
CA ALA A 76 -48.02 59.66 -2.82
C ALA A 76 -47.38 58.71 -3.84
N ALA A 77 -46.20 59.04 -4.36
CA ALA A 77 -45.40 58.07 -5.07
C ALA A 77 -45.05 56.96 -4.05
N PRO A 78 -45.37 55.69 -4.33
CA PRO A 78 -44.94 54.62 -3.46
C PRO A 78 -43.43 54.77 -3.21
N LEU A 79 -42.98 54.63 -1.96
CA LEU A 79 -41.57 54.43 -1.67
C LEU A 79 -41.07 53.44 -2.72
N ALA A 80 -40.04 53.83 -3.46
CA ALA A 80 -39.46 52.96 -4.47
C ALA A 80 -39.31 51.58 -3.82
N PRO A 81 -39.84 50.50 -4.42
CA PRO A 81 -39.56 49.17 -3.90
C PRO A 81 -38.06 49.09 -3.73
N GLU A 82 -37.58 48.70 -2.54
CA GLU A 82 -36.17 48.42 -2.33
C GLU A 82 -35.69 47.64 -3.54
N GLU A 83 -34.73 48.20 -4.29
CA GLU A 83 -34.16 47.49 -5.42
C GLU A 83 -33.69 46.14 -4.87
N PRO A 84 -34.02 45.02 -5.55
CA PRO A 84 -33.58 43.71 -5.09
C PRO A 84 -32.09 43.79 -4.80
N GLY A 85 -31.71 43.54 -3.54
CA GLY A 85 -30.35 43.73 -3.06
C GLY A 85 -29.35 43.16 -4.07
N ARG A 86 -28.48 44.02 -4.58
CA ARG A 86 -27.44 43.60 -5.51
C ARG A 86 -26.58 42.55 -4.82
N MET A 87 -26.26 41.47 -5.53
CA MET A 87 -25.39 40.42 -5.00
C MET A 87 -24.09 41.05 -4.52
N ASP A 88 -23.56 40.56 -3.40
CA ASP A 88 -22.23 40.97 -2.98
C ASP A 88 -21.20 40.66 -4.07
N ARG A 89 -20.12 41.44 -4.13
CA ARG A 89 -19.07 41.30 -5.15
C ARG A 89 -18.54 39.87 -5.22
N GLY A 90 -18.31 39.24 -4.06
CA GLY A 90 -17.85 37.85 -3.98
C GLY A 90 -18.87 36.85 -4.53
N GLU A 91 -20.15 37.02 -4.20
CA GLU A 91 -21.24 36.15 -4.67
C GLU A 91 -21.46 36.24 -6.18
N ALA A 92 -21.38 37.45 -6.75
CA ALA A 92 -21.54 37.68 -8.18
C ALA A 92 -20.45 36.97 -9.00
N TRP A 93 -19.19 37.08 -8.56
CA TRP A 93 -18.07 36.42 -9.22
C TRP A 93 -18.08 34.91 -9.05
N ALA A 94 -18.41 34.40 -7.86
CA ALA A 94 -18.54 32.96 -7.63
C ALA A 94 -19.66 32.34 -8.50
N TRP A 95 -20.79 33.04 -8.62
CA TRP A 95 -21.88 32.63 -9.51
C TRP A 95 -21.43 32.64 -10.97
N PHE A 96 -20.75 33.71 -11.42
CA PHE A 96 -20.25 33.81 -12.80
C PHE A 96 -19.23 32.72 -13.12
N ASP A 97 -18.33 32.38 -12.20
CA ASP A 97 -17.32 31.36 -12.42
C ASP A 97 -17.91 29.96 -12.57
N GLY A 98 -19.01 29.67 -11.87
CA GLY A 98 -19.77 28.42 -12.03
C GLY A 98 -20.52 28.27 -13.36
N LEU A 99 -20.58 29.31 -14.21
CA LEU A 99 -21.31 29.26 -15.47
C LEU A 99 -20.52 28.55 -16.60
N PRO A 100 -21.20 27.87 -17.53
CA PRO A 100 -20.56 27.29 -18.72
C PRO A 100 -19.90 28.36 -19.59
N GLU A 101 -18.83 27.98 -20.30
CA GLU A 101 -18.04 28.90 -21.14
C GLU A 101 -18.87 29.60 -22.22
N LYS A 102 -19.90 28.93 -22.77
CA LYS A 102 -20.84 29.54 -23.73
C LYS A 102 -21.59 30.75 -23.14
N VAL A 103 -21.94 30.69 -21.86
CA VAL A 103 -22.64 31.78 -21.15
C VAL A 103 -21.66 32.89 -20.78
N LYS A 104 -20.43 32.53 -20.36
CA LYS A 104 -19.34 33.48 -20.12
C LYS A 104 -18.98 34.25 -21.40
N ALA A 105 -18.92 33.57 -22.55
CA ALA A 105 -18.66 34.19 -23.85
C ALA A 105 -19.77 35.18 -24.27
N GLU A 106 -21.04 34.85 -23.98
CA GLU A 106 -22.16 35.78 -24.23
C GLU A 106 -22.07 37.04 -23.34
N ALA A 107 -21.69 36.89 -22.07
CA ALA A 107 -21.45 38.03 -21.17
C ALA A 107 -20.31 38.93 -21.68
N ARG A 108 -19.21 38.35 -22.15
CA ARG A 108 -18.09 39.09 -22.77
C ARG A 108 -18.54 39.82 -24.04
N ALA A 109 -19.33 39.17 -24.89
CA ALA A 109 -19.87 39.81 -26.09
C ALA A 109 -20.75 41.03 -25.74
N ARG A 110 -21.61 40.91 -24.71
CA ARG A 110 -22.42 42.04 -24.21
C ARG A 110 -21.55 43.18 -23.69
N LEU A 111 -20.48 42.87 -22.96
CA LEU A 111 -19.53 43.87 -22.47
C LEU A 111 -18.83 44.60 -23.62
N THR A 112 -18.40 43.88 -24.66
CA THR A 112 -17.77 44.50 -25.85
C THR A 112 -18.73 45.46 -26.55
N VAL A 113 -20.02 45.10 -26.67
CA VAL A 113 -21.04 45.99 -27.24
C VAL A 113 -21.19 47.26 -26.39
N LEU A 114 -21.21 47.14 -25.05
CA LEU A 114 -21.30 48.30 -24.16
C LEU A 114 -20.06 49.19 -24.21
N GLN A 115 -18.86 48.62 -24.29
CA GLN A 115 -17.61 49.36 -24.46
C GLN A 115 -17.59 50.14 -25.79
N ARG A 116 -18.12 49.55 -26.88
CA ARG A 116 -18.31 50.25 -28.17
C ARG A 116 -19.27 51.44 -28.02
N VAL A 117 -20.37 51.28 -27.28
CA VAL A 117 -21.32 52.39 -26.99
C VAL A 117 -20.65 53.49 -26.18
N GLU A 118 -19.90 53.15 -25.13
CA GLU A 118 -19.19 54.14 -24.30
C GLU A 118 -18.16 54.94 -25.11
N ALA A 119 -17.37 54.27 -25.97
CA ALA A 119 -16.42 54.94 -26.85
C ALA A 119 -17.07 55.94 -27.81
N MET A 120 -18.26 55.62 -28.32
CA MET A 120 -19.04 56.51 -29.19
C MET A 120 -19.89 57.53 -28.43
N THR A 121 -20.01 57.43 -27.10
CA THR A 121 -20.85 58.36 -26.33
C THR A 121 -20.23 59.77 -26.28
N ALA A 122 -18.90 59.88 -26.20
CA ALA A 122 -18.20 61.17 -26.16
C ALA A 122 -18.41 62.06 -27.40
N PRO A 123 -18.33 61.57 -28.66
CA PRO A 123 -18.48 62.40 -29.85
C PRO A 123 -19.92 62.72 -30.28
N MET A 124 -20.91 61.85 -30.01
CA MET A 124 -22.26 61.96 -30.61
C MET A 124 -23.41 61.86 -29.58
N GLY A 125 -23.11 61.69 -28.30
CA GLY A 125 -24.11 61.52 -27.25
C GLY A 125 -24.68 60.09 -27.19
N ARG A 126 -25.11 59.69 -25.98
CA ARG A 126 -25.45 58.29 -25.65
C ARG A 126 -26.60 57.72 -26.49
N TYR A 127 -27.59 58.54 -26.83
CA TYR A 127 -28.76 58.08 -27.59
C TYR A 127 -28.39 57.67 -29.03
N LEU A 128 -27.63 58.51 -29.74
CA LEU A 128 -27.15 58.22 -31.08
C LEU A 128 -26.13 57.07 -31.09
N ALA A 129 -25.22 57.02 -30.11
CA ALA A 129 -24.25 55.94 -29.96
C ALA A 129 -24.89 54.54 -29.81
N VAL A 130 -26.01 54.43 -29.10
CA VAL A 130 -26.73 53.15 -28.96
C VAL A 130 -27.38 52.71 -30.28
N ILE A 131 -27.90 53.66 -31.07
CA ILE A 131 -28.52 53.36 -32.37
C ILE A 131 -27.45 52.91 -33.37
N THR A 132 -26.34 53.66 -33.48
CA THR A 132 -25.25 53.34 -34.40
C THR A 132 -24.59 52.00 -34.09
N VAL A 133 -24.36 51.68 -32.82
CA VAL A 133 -23.83 50.36 -32.42
C VAL A 133 -24.82 49.24 -32.71
N ALA A 134 -26.12 49.44 -32.46
CA ALA A 134 -27.14 48.42 -32.76
C ALA A 134 -27.20 48.11 -34.27
N GLU A 135 -27.12 49.14 -35.12
CA GLU A 135 -27.07 49.00 -36.58
C GLU A 135 -25.79 48.29 -37.04
N ALA A 136 -24.63 48.66 -36.49
CA ALA A 136 -23.35 48.02 -36.79
C ALA A 136 -23.32 46.53 -36.40
N GLU A 137 -23.80 46.17 -35.20
CA GLU A 137 -23.88 44.78 -34.77
C GLU A 137 -24.85 43.96 -35.64
N THR A 138 -25.94 44.58 -36.08
CA THR A 138 -26.91 43.95 -37.00
C THR A 138 -26.28 43.69 -38.38
N ALA A 139 -25.46 44.61 -38.89
CA ALA A 139 -24.70 44.43 -40.12
C ALA A 139 -23.60 43.36 -40.00
N GLU A 140 -22.99 43.19 -38.83
CA GLU A 140 -22.01 42.13 -38.50
C GLU A 140 -22.67 40.75 -38.25
N GLY A 141 -24.00 40.64 -38.40
CA GLY A 141 -24.73 39.37 -38.28
C GLY A 141 -25.20 39.02 -36.87
N ARG A 142 -25.14 39.95 -35.90
CA ARG A 142 -25.70 39.81 -34.55
C ARG A 142 -26.82 40.84 -34.35
N PRO A 143 -28.08 40.50 -34.64
CA PRO A 143 -29.19 41.45 -34.49
C PRO A 143 -29.41 41.78 -33.00
N VAL A 144 -29.00 42.98 -32.58
CA VAL A 144 -29.21 43.49 -31.22
C VAL A 144 -30.04 44.76 -31.31
N SER A 145 -31.18 44.81 -30.60
CA SER A 145 -32.03 45.99 -30.61
C SER A 145 -31.48 47.09 -29.68
N PRO A 146 -31.70 48.38 -29.98
CA PRO A 146 -31.37 49.49 -29.08
C PRO A 146 -31.95 49.30 -27.67
N ARG A 147 -33.16 48.74 -27.56
CA ARG A 147 -33.83 48.43 -26.28
C ARG A 147 -33.06 47.40 -25.46
N THR A 148 -32.43 46.42 -26.13
CA THR A 148 -31.61 45.39 -25.48
C THR A 148 -30.34 45.99 -24.87
N ILE A 149 -29.68 46.90 -25.61
CA ILE A 149 -28.48 47.60 -25.15
C ILE A 149 -28.78 48.48 -23.93
N TRP A 150 -29.92 49.19 -23.94
CA TRP A 150 -30.40 49.94 -22.78
C TRP A 150 -30.66 49.02 -21.58
N GLY A 151 -31.23 47.84 -21.81
CA GLY A 151 -31.42 46.82 -20.78
C GLY A 151 -30.12 46.27 -20.19
N TRP A 152 -29.06 46.13 -21.00
CA TRP A 152 -27.73 45.76 -20.48
C TRP A 152 -27.07 46.90 -19.73
N SER A 153 -27.20 48.15 -20.23
CA SER A 153 -26.71 49.35 -19.53
C SER A 153 -27.32 49.49 -18.14
N SER A 154 -28.62 49.20 -17.98
CA SER A 154 -29.28 49.26 -16.67
C SER A 154 -28.80 48.17 -15.71
N MET A 155 -28.27 47.05 -16.20
CA MET A 155 -27.74 45.97 -15.33
C MET A 155 -26.42 46.32 -14.66
N ILE A 156 -25.66 47.25 -15.25
CA ILE A 156 -24.32 47.65 -14.78
C ILE A 156 -24.30 49.03 -14.11
N GLU A 157 -25.44 49.73 -14.08
CA GLU A 157 -25.54 51.08 -13.54
C GLU A 157 -25.24 51.10 -12.04
N GLY A 158 -24.14 51.75 -11.63
CA GLY A 158 -23.68 51.78 -10.23
C GLY A 158 -22.91 50.53 -9.78
N VAL A 159 -22.43 49.70 -10.73
CA VAL A 159 -21.48 48.62 -10.48
C VAL A 159 -20.07 49.12 -10.84
N ASP A 160 -19.03 48.60 -10.19
CA ASP A 160 -17.64 48.91 -10.57
C ASP A 160 -17.34 48.31 -11.96
N PRO A 161 -16.65 49.03 -12.87
CA PRO A 161 -16.28 48.50 -14.18
C PRO A 161 -15.56 47.14 -14.16
N ALA A 162 -14.81 46.86 -13.09
CA ALA A 162 -14.17 45.57 -12.89
C ALA A 162 -15.18 44.42 -12.80
N ASP A 163 -16.39 44.67 -12.28
CA ASP A 163 -17.37 43.65 -11.94
C ASP A 163 -18.51 43.52 -12.97
N TYR A 164 -18.44 44.20 -14.13
CA TYR A 164 -19.52 44.18 -15.13
C TYR A 164 -19.85 42.79 -15.69
N LEU A 165 -18.85 41.91 -15.83
CA LEU A 165 -19.02 40.59 -16.45
C LEU A 165 -20.08 39.71 -15.76
N PRO A 166 -20.03 39.50 -14.43
CA PRO A 166 -21.10 38.85 -13.68
C PRO A 166 -22.50 39.40 -13.94
N TYR A 167 -22.67 40.73 -13.97
CA TYR A 167 -24.00 41.33 -14.09
C TYR A 167 -24.58 41.23 -15.51
N LEU A 168 -23.71 41.19 -16.53
CA LEU A 168 -24.10 41.07 -17.93
C LEU A 168 -24.44 39.64 -18.36
N ALA A 169 -24.09 38.63 -17.56
CA ALA A 169 -24.31 37.25 -17.92
C ALA A 169 -25.82 36.90 -18.02
N PRO A 170 -26.24 36.15 -19.07
CA PRO A 170 -27.64 35.78 -19.27
C PRO A 170 -28.24 35.01 -18.08
N ARG A 171 -29.23 35.60 -17.41
CA ARG A 171 -29.92 35.00 -16.24
C ARG A 171 -31.09 34.07 -16.60
N HIS A 172 -31.29 33.74 -17.88
CA HIS A 172 -32.38 32.85 -18.33
C HIS A 172 -32.29 31.42 -17.75
N ARG A 173 -31.14 31.03 -17.18
CA ARG A 173 -30.95 29.78 -16.43
C ARG A 173 -30.71 29.99 -14.93
N ALA A 174 -30.72 31.23 -14.44
CA ALA A 174 -30.46 31.58 -13.04
C ALA A 174 -31.71 31.46 -12.16
N ALA A 175 -32.91 31.52 -12.75
CA ALA A 175 -34.10 31.11 -12.04
C ALA A 175 -33.98 29.60 -11.77
N PRO A 176 -33.94 29.14 -10.50
CA PRO A 176 -33.98 27.71 -10.23
C PRO A 176 -35.24 27.18 -10.90
N ALA A 177 -35.08 26.18 -11.77
CA ALA A 177 -36.24 25.54 -12.36
C ALA A 177 -37.13 25.09 -11.20
N LYS A 178 -38.34 25.64 -11.10
CA LYS A 178 -39.40 25.18 -10.20
C LYS A 178 -39.87 23.78 -10.66
N ARG A 179 -38.96 22.83 -10.80
CA ARG A 179 -39.28 21.42 -10.95
C ARG A 179 -39.52 20.93 -9.53
N ARG A 180 -40.79 20.73 -9.20
CA ARG A 180 -41.21 20.03 -8.00
C ARG A 180 -40.44 18.70 -7.98
N ARG A 181 -39.53 18.51 -7.02
CA ARG A 181 -38.78 17.24 -6.89
C ARG A 181 -39.83 16.14 -6.74
N ALA A 182 -39.69 15.06 -7.51
CA ALA A 182 -40.61 13.94 -7.41
C ALA A 182 -40.57 13.41 -5.97
N GLU A 183 -41.73 13.33 -5.34
CA GLU A 183 -41.87 12.82 -3.98
C GLU A 183 -41.56 11.32 -3.99
N CYS A 184 -40.67 10.88 -3.12
CA CYS A 184 -40.31 9.47 -2.97
C CYS A 184 -40.20 9.11 -1.50
N SER A 185 -40.46 7.84 -1.20
CA SER A 185 -40.28 7.30 0.15
C SER A 185 -38.78 7.13 0.46
N ARG A 186 -38.41 7.36 1.73
CA ARG A 186 -37.03 7.13 2.20
C ARG A 186 -36.66 5.64 2.11
N GLU A 187 -37.63 4.76 2.37
CA GLU A 187 -37.48 3.31 2.30
C GLU A 187 -37.10 2.82 0.89
N PHE A 188 -37.74 3.35 -0.16
CA PHE A 188 -37.37 3.05 -1.56
C PHE A 188 -35.88 3.32 -1.83
N LEU A 189 -35.37 4.45 -1.33
CA LEU A 189 -33.99 4.86 -1.53
C LEU A 189 -33.01 3.97 -0.77
N ASP A 190 -33.36 3.58 0.46
CA ASP A 190 -32.52 2.72 1.29
C ASP A 190 -32.46 1.29 0.74
N TRP A 191 -33.58 0.75 0.24
CA TRP A 191 -33.57 -0.55 -0.46
C TRP A 191 -32.84 -0.52 -1.79
N LEU A 192 -32.95 0.58 -2.53
CA LEU A 192 -32.20 0.76 -3.77
C LEU A 192 -30.68 0.82 -3.51
N LYS A 193 -30.25 1.49 -2.44
CA LYS A 193 -28.84 1.47 -2.00
C LYS A 193 -28.42 0.05 -1.62
N ALA A 194 -29.22 -0.66 -0.84
CA ALA A 194 -28.91 -2.01 -0.38
C ALA A 194 -28.70 -3.00 -1.54
N ASP A 195 -29.58 -2.98 -2.55
CA ASP A 195 -29.47 -3.91 -3.68
C ASP A 195 -28.43 -3.47 -4.73
N TYR A 196 -28.23 -2.16 -4.93
CA TYR A 196 -27.26 -1.67 -5.93
C TYR A 196 -25.81 -1.68 -5.43
N LEU A 197 -25.58 -1.39 -4.15
CA LEU A 197 -24.24 -1.29 -3.55
C LEU A 197 -23.70 -2.64 -3.03
N ARG A 198 -24.30 -3.77 -3.44
CA ARG A 198 -23.79 -5.10 -3.10
C ARG A 198 -22.72 -5.58 -4.08
N LEU A 199 -21.89 -6.50 -3.59
CA LEU A 199 -20.94 -7.26 -4.39
C LEU A 199 -21.69 -8.11 -5.44
N GLY A 200 -21.17 -8.18 -6.67
CA GLY A 200 -21.77 -8.91 -7.81
C GLY A 200 -22.29 -8.03 -8.94
N GLU A 201 -22.16 -6.71 -8.82
CA GLU A 201 -22.41 -5.72 -9.89
C GLU A 201 -23.73 -5.89 -10.68
N PRO A 202 -24.90 -6.05 -10.03
CA PRO A 202 -26.16 -6.12 -10.75
C PRO A 202 -26.41 -4.83 -11.56
N SER A 203 -27.13 -4.94 -12.68
CA SER A 203 -27.52 -3.77 -13.47
C SER A 203 -28.47 -2.88 -12.67
N PHE A 204 -28.34 -1.55 -12.85
CA PHE A 204 -29.19 -0.59 -12.14
C PHE A 204 -30.68 -0.82 -12.42
N ALA A 205 -31.02 -1.17 -13.67
CA ALA A 205 -32.38 -1.51 -14.07
C ALA A 205 -32.93 -2.74 -13.34
N SER A 206 -32.11 -3.78 -13.14
CA SER A 206 -32.52 -4.98 -12.41
C SER A 206 -32.81 -4.65 -10.94
N CYS A 207 -31.97 -3.82 -10.31
CA CYS A 207 -32.16 -3.41 -8.92
C CYS A 207 -33.41 -2.56 -8.76
N TRP A 208 -33.59 -1.57 -9.63
CA TRP A 208 -34.77 -0.71 -9.65
C TRP A 208 -36.06 -1.53 -9.82
N ASN A 209 -36.10 -2.48 -10.76
CA ASN A 209 -37.27 -3.34 -10.97
C ASN A 209 -37.64 -4.15 -9.72
N ARG A 210 -36.66 -4.70 -8.98
CA ARG A 210 -36.91 -5.44 -7.73
C ARG A 210 -37.48 -4.53 -6.64
N VAL A 211 -36.90 -3.34 -6.48
CA VAL A 211 -37.31 -2.39 -5.44
C VAL A 211 -38.66 -1.77 -5.74
N VAL A 212 -39.00 -1.50 -7.01
CA VAL A 212 -40.33 -1.05 -7.42
C VAL A 212 -41.38 -2.09 -7.08
N LYS A 213 -41.18 -3.37 -7.44
CA LYS A 213 -42.10 -4.45 -7.07
C LYS A 213 -42.31 -4.54 -5.55
N LEU A 214 -41.25 -4.35 -4.76
CA LEU A 214 -41.33 -4.33 -3.30
C LEU A 214 -42.12 -3.11 -2.79
N CYS A 215 -41.94 -1.94 -3.39
CA CYS A 215 -42.67 -0.73 -3.02
C CYS A 215 -44.15 -0.79 -3.42
N GLU A 216 -44.48 -1.38 -4.58
CA GLU A 216 -45.86 -1.63 -5.02
C GLU A 216 -46.60 -2.51 -4.03
N SER A 217 -45.94 -3.56 -3.50
CA SER A 217 -46.54 -4.44 -2.49
C SER A 217 -46.84 -3.76 -1.16
N ARG A 218 -46.22 -2.60 -0.89
CA ARG A 218 -46.35 -1.83 0.35
C ARG A 218 -47.03 -0.48 0.16
N GLY A 219 -47.47 -0.14 -1.06
CA GLY A 219 -48.11 1.14 -1.37
C GLY A 219 -47.17 2.35 -1.25
N LEU A 220 -45.85 2.18 -1.44
CA LEU A 220 -44.86 3.25 -1.26
C LEU A 220 -44.57 3.98 -2.58
N ALA A 221 -44.34 5.30 -2.49
CA ALA A 221 -43.99 6.12 -3.65
C ALA A 221 -42.55 5.85 -4.15
N THR A 222 -42.41 5.67 -5.47
CA THR A 222 -41.16 5.32 -6.17
C THR A 222 -40.75 6.36 -7.20
N LEU A 223 -39.45 6.44 -7.51
CA LEU A 223 -38.93 7.28 -8.59
C LEU A 223 -38.86 6.53 -9.92
N THR A 224 -38.92 7.25 -11.05
CA THR A 224 -38.61 6.66 -12.37
C THR A 224 -37.14 6.27 -12.47
N LEU A 225 -36.82 5.24 -13.26
CA LEU A 225 -35.46 4.68 -13.37
C LEU A 225 -34.36 5.72 -13.58
N LYS A 226 -34.53 6.65 -14.53
CA LYS A 226 -33.55 7.72 -14.80
C LYS A 226 -33.40 8.70 -13.63
N THR A 227 -34.49 8.98 -12.93
CA THR A 227 -34.50 9.89 -11.77
C THR A 227 -33.83 9.23 -10.57
N ALA A 228 -34.10 7.94 -10.34
CA ALA A 228 -33.46 7.14 -9.31
C ALA A 228 -31.95 7.01 -9.55
N GLN A 229 -31.54 6.83 -10.82
CA GLN A 229 -30.12 6.74 -11.18
C GLN A 229 -29.38 8.05 -10.93
N ARG A 230 -29.94 9.18 -11.39
CA ARG A 230 -29.39 10.51 -11.08
C ARG A 230 -29.31 10.77 -9.58
N TRP A 231 -30.35 10.40 -8.85
CA TRP A 231 -30.35 10.53 -7.40
C TRP A 231 -29.24 9.69 -6.76
N MET A 232 -29.02 8.46 -7.22
CA MET A 232 -27.93 7.61 -6.75
C MET A 232 -26.56 8.24 -7.03
N ASP A 233 -26.34 8.77 -8.24
CA ASP A 233 -25.09 9.41 -8.63
C ASP A 233 -24.81 10.73 -7.89
N GLU A 234 -25.85 11.50 -7.57
CA GLU A 234 -25.76 12.74 -6.79
C GLU A 234 -25.51 12.47 -5.29
N ASN A 235 -26.10 11.41 -4.73
CA ASN A 235 -26.06 11.16 -3.28
C ASN A 235 -24.99 10.14 -2.87
N VAL A 236 -24.55 9.27 -3.78
CA VAL A 236 -23.51 8.27 -3.52
C VAL A 236 -22.35 8.51 -4.49
N PRO A 237 -21.21 9.00 -3.99
CA PRO A 237 -20.05 9.28 -4.84
C PRO A 237 -19.61 8.04 -5.63
N ARG A 238 -19.19 8.25 -6.87
CA ARG A 238 -18.68 7.18 -7.76
C ARG A 238 -17.67 6.27 -7.07
N VAL A 239 -16.75 6.85 -6.29
CA VAL A 239 -15.69 6.10 -5.58
C VAL A 239 -16.30 5.10 -4.59
N THR A 240 -17.31 5.53 -3.82
CA THR A 240 -18.03 4.68 -2.88
C THR A 240 -18.83 3.61 -3.60
N GLN A 241 -19.47 3.95 -4.73
CA GLN A 241 -20.18 2.96 -5.54
C GLN A 241 -19.23 1.88 -6.07
N VAL A 242 -18.05 2.25 -6.56
CA VAL A 242 -17.04 1.30 -7.05
C VAL A 242 -16.50 0.45 -5.90
N PHE A 243 -16.19 1.04 -4.74
CA PHE A 243 -15.71 0.28 -3.58
C PHE A 243 -16.73 -0.75 -3.10
N ALA A 244 -18.00 -0.38 -2.99
CA ALA A 244 -19.05 -1.29 -2.53
C ALA A 244 -19.29 -2.45 -3.52
N ARG A 245 -19.13 -2.19 -4.83
CA ARG A 245 -19.43 -3.16 -5.90
C ARG A 245 -18.24 -4.03 -6.32
N GLN A 246 -17.02 -3.48 -6.28
CA GLN A 246 -15.79 -4.11 -6.77
C GLN A 246 -14.74 -4.35 -5.66
N GLY A 247 -14.99 -3.88 -4.43
CA GLY A 247 -14.06 -3.96 -3.31
C GLY A 247 -12.82 -3.06 -3.49
N GLU A 248 -11.77 -3.38 -2.74
CA GLU A 248 -10.51 -2.62 -2.71
C GLU A 248 -9.84 -2.54 -4.09
N ARG A 249 -9.91 -3.60 -4.91
CA ARG A 249 -9.32 -3.61 -6.25
C ARG A 249 -9.94 -2.57 -7.18
N GLY A 250 -11.26 -2.36 -7.11
CA GLY A 250 -11.93 -1.33 -7.89
C GLY A 250 -11.64 0.07 -7.34
N LEU A 251 -11.59 0.21 -6.01
CA LEU A 251 -11.24 1.46 -5.35
C LEU A 251 -9.84 1.95 -5.76
N SER A 252 -8.84 1.07 -5.77
CA SER A 252 -7.48 1.41 -6.21
C SER A 252 -7.43 1.93 -7.65
N LYS A 253 -8.34 1.49 -8.54
CA LYS A 253 -8.46 2.01 -9.91
C LYS A 253 -9.09 3.39 -10.01
N CYS A 254 -9.79 3.85 -8.96
CA CYS A 254 -10.38 5.18 -8.92
C CYS A 254 -9.35 6.27 -8.61
N PHE A 255 -8.20 5.90 -8.05
CA PHE A 255 -7.11 6.83 -7.77
C PHE A 255 -6.14 6.92 -8.95
N PRO A 256 -5.57 8.11 -9.21
CA PRO A 256 -4.59 8.27 -10.28
C PRO A 256 -3.35 7.41 -10.00
N PRO A 257 -2.70 6.85 -11.05
CA PRO A 257 -1.46 6.12 -10.90
C PRO A 257 -0.38 6.92 -10.17
N GLN A 258 0.40 6.25 -9.31
CA GLN A 258 1.66 6.83 -8.86
C GLN A 258 2.65 6.85 -10.03
N ILE A 259 3.06 8.04 -10.46
CA ILE A 259 4.11 8.21 -11.47
C ILE A 259 5.46 8.18 -10.75
N ARG A 260 6.28 7.18 -11.05
CA ARG A 260 7.65 7.07 -10.54
C ARG A 260 8.61 7.58 -11.61
N ASP A 261 9.30 8.67 -11.31
CA ASP A 261 10.35 9.18 -12.18
C ASP A 261 11.61 8.29 -12.07
N ARG A 262 12.24 8.05 -13.22
CA ARG A 262 13.45 7.22 -13.37
C ARG A 262 14.61 7.99 -13.98
N SER A 263 14.42 9.29 -14.19
CA SER A 263 15.42 10.19 -14.79
C SER A 263 16.70 10.30 -13.96
N MET A 264 16.60 10.11 -12.64
CA MET A 264 17.70 10.25 -11.69
C MET A 264 18.53 8.98 -11.52
N LEU A 265 18.11 7.85 -12.08
CA LEU A 265 18.84 6.59 -12.01
C LEU A 265 19.97 6.57 -13.06
N THR A 266 20.99 5.76 -12.81
CA THR A 266 21.98 5.35 -13.83
C THR A 266 21.81 3.89 -14.21
N ALA A 267 22.34 3.48 -15.36
CA ALA A 267 22.40 2.06 -15.75
C ALA A 267 23.04 1.22 -14.63
N MET A 268 22.48 0.03 -14.37
CA MET A 268 22.90 -0.90 -13.30
C MET A 268 22.75 -0.38 -11.87
N GLU A 269 22.19 0.82 -11.65
CA GLU A 269 21.90 1.28 -10.29
C GLU A 269 20.76 0.48 -9.68
N ALA A 270 19.69 0.27 -10.44
CA ALA A 270 18.54 -0.49 -10.00
C ALA A 270 18.02 -1.42 -11.10
N VAL A 271 17.92 -2.71 -10.77
CA VAL A 271 17.36 -3.74 -11.66
C VAL A 271 16.05 -4.25 -11.08
N ASN A 272 15.14 -4.65 -11.95
CA ASN A 272 13.89 -5.30 -11.59
C ASN A 272 13.88 -6.72 -12.14
N ALA A 273 13.45 -7.68 -11.33
CA ALA A 273 13.30 -9.06 -11.75
C ALA A 273 11.84 -9.50 -11.63
N ASP A 274 11.38 -10.24 -12.62
CA ASP A 274 10.00 -10.71 -12.66
C ASP A 274 9.89 -12.00 -13.51
N CYS A 275 8.83 -12.75 -13.24
CA CYS A 275 8.55 -14.03 -13.87
C CYS A 275 7.29 -13.92 -14.72
N HIS A 276 7.35 -14.42 -15.96
CA HIS A 276 6.23 -14.38 -16.88
C HIS A 276 5.97 -15.75 -17.50
N LYS A 277 4.76 -16.27 -17.32
CA LYS A 277 4.30 -17.48 -17.99
C LYS A 277 3.88 -17.17 -19.41
N ILE A 278 4.63 -17.66 -20.40
CA ILE A 278 4.38 -17.34 -21.79
C ILE A 278 3.09 -18.00 -22.30
N ASP A 279 2.39 -17.34 -23.21
CA ASP A 279 1.15 -17.83 -23.83
C ASP A 279 1.41 -18.73 -25.05
N VAL A 280 2.45 -19.57 -25.01
CA VAL A 280 2.82 -20.48 -26.10
C VAL A 280 3.02 -21.90 -25.57
N PHE A 281 2.52 -22.90 -26.30
CA PHE A 281 2.78 -24.31 -26.03
C PHE A 281 4.12 -24.75 -26.61
N VAL A 282 4.97 -25.27 -25.72
CA VAL A 282 6.30 -25.78 -26.04
C VAL A 282 6.38 -27.26 -25.69
N GLN A 283 7.03 -28.03 -26.54
CA GLN A 283 7.34 -29.43 -26.31
C GLN A 283 8.63 -29.52 -25.47
N TRP A 284 8.49 -29.97 -24.23
CA TRP A 284 9.58 -30.03 -23.27
C TRP A 284 10.22 -31.42 -23.22
N PRO A 285 11.56 -31.55 -23.20
CA PRO A 285 12.23 -32.84 -23.08
C PRO A 285 11.78 -33.61 -21.84
N GLY A 286 11.32 -34.85 -22.01
CA GLY A 286 10.87 -35.70 -20.90
C GLY A 286 9.42 -35.50 -20.45
N ILE A 287 8.65 -34.61 -21.09
CA ILE A 287 7.22 -34.43 -20.82
C ILE A 287 6.43 -34.70 -22.11
N GLU A 288 5.52 -35.68 -22.06
CA GLU A 288 4.71 -36.07 -23.22
C GLU A 288 3.72 -34.98 -23.67
N LYS A 289 3.17 -34.22 -22.72
CA LYS A 289 2.18 -33.18 -22.99
C LYS A 289 2.85 -31.82 -23.21
N PRO A 290 2.41 -31.01 -24.19
CA PRO A 290 2.89 -29.65 -24.36
C PRO A 290 2.62 -28.81 -23.10
N VAL A 291 3.62 -28.03 -22.71
CA VAL A 291 3.61 -27.21 -21.51
C VAL A 291 3.80 -25.75 -21.86
N ARG A 292 3.44 -24.88 -20.94
CA ARG A 292 3.65 -23.44 -21.05
C ARG A 292 4.82 -23.06 -20.14
N PRO A 293 6.01 -22.77 -20.68
CA PRO A 293 7.15 -22.44 -19.87
C PRO A 293 7.00 -21.05 -19.24
N GLN A 294 7.80 -20.79 -18.22
CA GLN A 294 7.92 -19.52 -17.54
C GLN A 294 9.31 -18.92 -17.78
N ILE A 295 9.34 -17.62 -18.03
CA ILE A 295 10.56 -16.86 -18.29
C ILE A 295 10.84 -16.02 -17.05
N VAL A 296 12.04 -16.15 -16.51
CA VAL A 296 12.59 -15.25 -15.49
C VAL A 296 13.46 -14.24 -16.21
N ALA A 297 13.21 -12.94 -16.06
CA ALA A 297 14.03 -11.91 -16.69
C ALA A 297 14.43 -10.80 -15.73
N PHE A 298 15.66 -10.31 -15.87
CA PHE A 298 16.19 -9.14 -15.20
C PHE A 298 16.21 -7.96 -16.17
N GLN A 299 15.58 -6.86 -15.77
CA GLN A 299 15.48 -5.63 -16.56
C GLN A 299 16.12 -4.46 -15.81
N ASP A 300 16.90 -3.65 -16.51
CA ASP A 300 17.41 -2.38 -15.98
C ASP A 300 16.29 -1.34 -15.86
N LEU A 301 16.12 -0.73 -14.68
CA LEU A 301 15.04 0.25 -14.47
C LEU A 301 15.30 1.59 -15.17
N PHE A 302 16.57 1.95 -15.36
CA PHE A 302 16.95 3.21 -16.00
C PHE A 302 16.62 3.18 -17.50
N SER A 303 17.12 2.18 -18.23
CA SER A 303 16.95 2.07 -19.68
C SER A 303 15.69 1.30 -20.08
N GLY A 304 15.27 0.30 -19.29
CA GLY A 304 14.25 -0.68 -19.70
C GLY A 304 14.82 -1.87 -20.48
N LYS A 305 16.15 -1.97 -20.64
CA LYS A 305 16.82 -3.09 -21.31
C LYS A 305 16.66 -4.39 -20.49
N VAL A 306 16.30 -5.48 -21.16
CA VAL A 306 16.40 -6.83 -20.57
C VAL A 306 17.85 -7.27 -20.64
N LEU A 307 18.45 -7.53 -19.47
CA LEU A 307 19.88 -7.78 -19.32
C LEU A 307 20.23 -9.26 -19.31
N SER A 308 19.42 -10.09 -18.65
CA SER A 308 19.57 -11.54 -18.59
C SER A 308 18.22 -12.21 -18.40
N TRP A 309 18.10 -13.47 -18.83
CA TRP A 309 16.86 -14.24 -18.72
C TRP A 309 17.13 -15.75 -18.73
N ARG A 310 16.21 -16.53 -18.14
CA ARG A 310 16.19 -17.99 -18.19
C ARG A 310 14.77 -18.50 -18.35
N VAL A 311 14.64 -19.70 -18.92
CA VAL A 311 13.35 -20.37 -19.17
C VAL A 311 13.32 -21.66 -18.38
N ASP A 312 12.24 -21.89 -17.66
CA ASP A 312 11.99 -23.13 -16.91
C ASP A 312 10.50 -23.48 -16.95
N LEU A 313 10.12 -24.68 -16.53
CA LEU A 313 8.71 -25.12 -16.48
C LEU A 313 7.91 -24.35 -15.44
N ASP A 314 8.50 -24.22 -14.26
CA ASP A 314 8.03 -23.42 -13.15
C ASP A 314 9.21 -22.60 -12.63
N PRO A 315 8.99 -21.41 -12.06
CA PRO A 315 10.10 -20.55 -11.71
C PRO A 315 10.76 -21.11 -10.45
N ASN A 316 11.89 -21.76 -10.67
CA ASN A 316 12.69 -22.35 -9.63
C ASN A 316 13.73 -21.34 -9.15
N LYS A 317 14.14 -21.45 -7.87
CA LYS A 317 15.25 -20.66 -7.30
C LYS A 317 16.52 -20.78 -8.13
N VAL A 318 16.76 -21.94 -8.75
CA VAL A 318 17.93 -22.21 -9.59
C VAL A 318 17.89 -21.34 -10.84
N ALA A 319 16.77 -21.30 -11.58
CA ALA A 319 16.62 -20.48 -12.77
C ALA A 319 16.81 -18.98 -12.49
N VAL A 320 16.29 -18.49 -11.36
CA VAL A 320 16.50 -17.11 -10.90
C VAL A 320 17.98 -16.83 -10.61
N MET A 321 18.66 -17.75 -9.92
CA MET A 321 20.08 -17.61 -9.59
C MET A 321 20.97 -17.67 -10.83
N SER A 322 20.69 -18.56 -11.79
CA SER A 322 21.43 -18.64 -13.04
C SER A 322 21.26 -17.37 -13.88
N ALA A 323 20.03 -16.84 -14.00
CA ALA A 323 19.79 -15.57 -14.68
C ALA A 323 20.49 -14.40 -13.97
N PHE A 324 20.50 -14.40 -12.63
CA PHE A 324 21.19 -13.39 -11.84
C PHE A 324 22.72 -13.51 -11.94
N GLY A 325 23.25 -14.72 -12.05
CA GLY A 325 24.67 -14.96 -12.29
C GLY A 325 25.12 -14.37 -13.62
N GLU A 326 24.41 -14.70 -14.70
CA GLU A 326 24.67 -14.17 -16.04
C GLU A 326 24.62 -12.63 -16.09
N LEU A 327 23.70 -12.01 -15.33
CA LEU A 327 23.63 -10.56 -15.15
C LEU A 327 24.93 -10.00 -14.57
N ILE A 328 25.44 -10.59 -13.49
CA ILE A 328 26.65 -10.12 -12.81
C ILE A 328 27.89 -10.35 -13.66
N GLU A 329 28.00 -11.52 -14.29
CA GLU A 329 29.14 -11.89 -15.14
C GLU A 329 29.28 -10.94 -16.32
N THR A 330 28.16 -10.64 -16.97
CA THR A 330 28.16 -9.78 -18.16
C THR A 330 28.26 -8.31 -17.78
N TRP A 331 27.40 -7.84 -16.86
CA TRP A 331 27.19 -6.42 -16.61
C TRP A 331 27.77 -5.93 -15.28
N GLY A 332 27.77 -6.75 -14.23
CA GLY A 332 28.33 -6.42 -12.91
C GLY A 332 27.27 -6.39 -11.80
N ILE A 333 27.66 -5.92 -10.62
CA ILE A 333 26.83 -5.98 -9.42
C ILE A 333 25.94 -4.72 -9.33
N PRO A 334 24.60 -4.86 -9.37
CA PRO A 334 23.70 -3.71 -9.20
C PRO A 334 23.69 -3.19 -7.75
N ARG A 335 23.18 -1.97 -7.53
CA ARG A 335 23.03 -1.42 -6.16
C ARG A 335 21.69 -1.80 -5.53
N HIS A 336 20.63 -1.78 -6.33
CA HIS A 336 19.27 -2.08 -5.90
C HIS A 336 18.65 -3.17 -6.78
N CYS A 337 17.97 -4.12 -6.14
CA CYS A 337 17.14 -5.11 -6.84
C CYS A 337 15.70 -4.98 -6.38
N LEU A 338 14.79 -4.73 -7.32
CA LEU A 338 13.35 -4.74 -7.11
C LEU A 338 12.80 -6.11 -7.51
N PHE A 339 12.21 -6.83 -6.56
CA PHE A 339 11.53 -8.10 -6.83
C PHE A 339 10.03 -7.98 -6.70
N ASP A 340 9.33 -8.86 -7.41
CA ASP A 340 7.96 -9.18 -7.02
C ASP A 340 7.92 -9.95 -5.70
N ASN A 341 6.85 -9.77 -4.95
CA ASN A 341 6.53 -10.54 -3.74
C ASN A 341 6.12 -12.00 -4.03
N GLY A 342 6.54 -12.56 -5.17
CA GLY A 342 6.38 -13.98 -5.49
C GLY A 342 7.20 -14.86 -4.54
N HIS A 343 6.70 -16.06 -4.24
CA HIS A 343 7.37 -17.02 -3.36
C HIS A 343 8.80 -17.36 -3.83
N GLU A 344 9.06 -17.26 -5.13
CA GLU A 344 10.29 -17.69 -5.80
C GLU A 344 11.46 -16.76 -5.50
N PHE A 345 11.20 -15.45 -5.45
CA PHE A 345 12.17 -14.42 -5.07
C PHE A 345 12.32 -14.28 -3.55
N ALA A 346 11.25 -14.58 -2.77
CA ALA A 346 11.25 -14.48 -1.30
C ALA A 346 11.92 -15.67 -0.57
N ASN A 347 12.52 -16.60 -1.33
CA ASN A 347 13.23 -17.76 -0.81
C ASN A 347 14.50 -17.38 -0.02
N LYS A 348 14.84 -18.23 0.96
CA LYS A 348 15.96 -18.02 1.90
C LYS A 348 17.33 -17.86 1.23
N TRP A 349 17.57 -18.55 0.12
CA TRP A 349 18.85 -18.48 -0.60
C TRP A 349 19.12 -17.11 -1.22
N LEU A 350 18.08 -16.46 -1.77
CA LEU A 350 18.23 -15.22 -2.51
C LEU A 350 18.23 -14.01 -1.58
N THR A 351 17.28 -13.97 -0.63
CA THR A 351 16.98 -12.80 0.20
C THR A 351 17.10 -13.04 1.71
N GLY A 352 17.81 -14.11 2.13
CA GLY A 352 18.17 -14.35 3.53
C GLY A 352 18.80 -13.11 4.19
N GLY A 353 18.34 -12.76 5.39
CA GLY A 353 18.78 -11.54 6.09
C GLY A 353 17.98 -10.26 5.79
N THR A 354 17.10 -10.23 4.78
CA THR A 354 16.18 -9.11 4.53
C THR A 354 14.75 -9.46 5.00
N PRO A 355 14.03 -8.57 5.69
CA PRO A 355 12.63 -8.81 6.03
C PRO A 355 11.77 -8.94 4.76
N THR A 356 10.94 -9.97 4.68
CA THR A 356 9.98 -10.20 3.59
C THR A 356 8.59 -10.41 4.15
N ARG A 357 7.52 -10.32 3.34
CA ARG A 357 6.15 -10.54 3.83
C ARG A 357 5.91 -11.96 4.38
N PHE A 358 6.67 -12.95 3.91
CA PHE A 358 6.63 -14.31 4.44
C PHE A 358 7.55 -14.51 5.65
N ARG A 359 8.43 -13.53 5.93
CA ARG A 359 9.44 -13.56 6.99
C ARG A 359 9.47 -12.22 7.73
N PHE A 360 8.54 -12.09 8.68
CA PHE A 360 8.38 -10.88 9.51
C PHE A 360 9.51 -10.66 10.52
N LYS A 361 10.26 -11.71 10.89
CA LYS A 361 11.44 -11.66 11.78
C LYS A 361 12.58 -12.46 11.17
N VAL A 362 13.73 -11.83 10.99
CA VAL A 362 15.00 -12.51 10.66
C VAL A 362 15.46 -13.21 11.94
N ARG A 363 15.70 -14.53 11.87
CA ARG A 363 16.27 -15.29 13.00
C ARG A 363 17.80 -15.19 12.93
N GLU A 364 18.48 -15.17 14.07
CA GLU A 364 19.95 -15.12 14.14
C GLU A 364 20.62 -16.32 13.45
N ASP A 365 19.93 -17.47 13.36
CA ASP A 365 20.40 -18.69 12.68
C ASP A 365 20.15 -18.74 11.16
N ASP A 366 19.53 -17.71 10.57
CA ASP A 366 19.16 -17.72 9.15
C ASP A 366 20.36 -17.21 8.31
N PRO A 367 20.94 -18.02 7.40
CA PRO A 367 22.09 -17.60 6.64
C PRO A 367 21.74 -16.37 5.79
N LEU A 368 22.69 -15.45 5.66
CA LEU A 368 22.58 -14.35 4.72
C LEU A 368 22.31 -14.91 3.32
N GLY A 369 21.45 -14.23 2.57
CA GLY A 369 21.17 -14.51 1.17
C GLY A 369 22.28 -13.95 0.29
N VAL A 370 22.33 -14.41 -0.96
CA VAL A 370 23.37 -13.99 -1.91
C VAL A 370 23.33 -12.48 -2.17
N LEU A 371 22.14 -11.87 -2.23
CA LEU A 371 22.00 -10.44 -2.55
C LEU A 371 22.53 -9.52 -1.43
N PRO A 372 22.13 -9.69 -0.14
CA PRO A 372 22.71 -8.89 0.94
C PRO A 372 24.22 -9.10 1.10
N MET A 373 24.75 -10.31 0.88
CA MET A 373 26.20 -10.58 0.92
C MET A 373 27.00 -9.77 -0.11
N MET A 374 26.41 -9.46 -1.26
CA MET A 374 27.03 -8.60 -2.28
C MET A 374 26.82 -7.10 -2.03
N GLY A 375 26.17 -6.74 -0.93
CA GLY A 375 25.80 -5.35 -0.63
C GLY A 375 24.75 -4.81 -1.61
N ILE A 376 23.83 -5.66 -2.06
CA ILE A 376 22.69 -5.27 -2.89
C ILE A 376 21.48 -5.02 -1.99
N GLN A 377 20.87 -3.86 -2.13
CA GLN A 377 19.66 -3.51 -1.39
C GLN A 377 18.43 -4.07 -2.09
N VAL A 378 17.70 -4.93 -1.38
CA VAL A 378 16.50 -5.58 -1.91
C VAL A 378 15.26 -4.77 -1.59
N HIS A 379 14.47 -4.46 -2.61
CA HIS A 379 13.18 -3.78 -2.51
C HIS A 379 12.06 -4.71 -2.97
N TRP A 380 10.94 -4.70 -2.24
CA TRP A 380 9.77 -5.52 -2.57
C TRP A 380 8.65 -4.64 -3.13
N ALA A 381 8.13 -5.01 -4.30
CA ALA A 381 6.96 -4.35 -4.86
C ALA A 381 5.67 -4.76 -4.13
N THR A 382 4.78 -3.81 -3.82
CA THR A 382 3.48 -4.13 -3.21
C THR A 382 2.61 -4.95 -4.18
N PRO A 383 2.02 -6.08 -3.75
CA PRO A 383 1.18 -6.91 -4.61
C PRO A 383 -0.04 -6.15 -5.12
N ALA A 384 -0.50 -6.46 -6.34
CA ALA A 384 -1.67 -5.87 -7.01
C ALA A 384 -1.55 -4.40 -7.44
N HIS A 385 -0.39 -3.77 -7.29
CA HIS A 385 -0.08 -2.47 -7.90
C HIS A 385 0.80 -2.66 -9.14
N GLY A 386 0.23 -3.11 -10.26
CA GLY A 386 0.98 -3.32 -11.51
C GLY A 386 1.72 -2.08 -12.03
N GLN A 387 1.29 -0.90 -11.59
CA GLN A 387 1.94 0.39 -11.86
C GLN A 387 3.29 0.56 -11.14
N ALA A 388 3.55 -0.22 -10.09
CA ALA A 388 4.83 -0.17 -9.37
C ALA A 388 6.00 -0.69 -10.22
N LYS A 389 5.71 -1.47 -11.29
CA LYS A 389 6.73 -2.16 -12.09
C LYS A 389 6.67 -1.80 -13.58
N PRO A 390 7.80 -1.40 -14.18
CA PRO A 390 7.88 -1.24 -15.64
C PRO A 390 7.74 -2.52 -16.45
N ILE A 391 8.18 -3.64 -15.89
CA ILE A 391 8.38 -4.86 -16.67
C ILE A 391 7.06 -5.45 -17.17
N GLU A 392 5.92 -5.16 -16.52
CA GLU A 392 4.59 -5.55 -17.02
C GLU A 392 4.28 -4.96 -18.41
N ARG A 393 4.82 -3.77 -18.75
CA ARG A 393 4.74 -3.23 -20.12
C ARG A 393 5.72 -3.92 -21.06
N GLY A 394 6.94 -4.22 -20.60
CA GLY A 394 7.94 -4.96 -21.38
C GLY A 394 7.49 -6.39 -21.72
N PHE A 395 6.90 -7.11 -20.76
CA PHE A 395 6.33 -8.43 -21.00
C PHE A 395 5.04 -8.40 -21.81
N ARG A 396 4.27 -7.30 -21.78
CA ARG A 396 3.16 -7.12 -22.72
C ARG A 396 3.69 -6.96 -24.15
N ASP A 397 4.74 -6.16 -24.34
CA ASP A 397 5.44 -6.10 -25.62
C ASP A 397 5.98 -7.49 -26.00
N PHE A 398 6.44 -8.31 -25.03
CA PHE A 398 6.86 -9.70 -25.31
C PHE A 398 5.69 -10.58 -25.70
N ALA A 399 4.53 -10.49 -25.04
CA ALA A 399 3.35 -11.24 -25.44
C ALA A 399 2.93 -10.89 -26.88
N ASP A 400 3.01 -9.62 -27.26
CA ASP A 400 2.65 -9.18 -28.62
C ASP A 400 3.69 -9.56 -29.67
N HIS A 401 4.99 -9.46 -29.39
CA HIS A 401 6.03 -9.71 -30.41
C HIS A 401 6.56 -11.15 -30.40
N ILE A 402 6.62 -11.78 -29.23
CA ILE A 402 7.15 -13.13 -29.04
C ILE A 402 6.01 -14.15 -29.16
N ALA A 403 4.93 -14.01 -28.38
CA ALA A 403 3.87 -15.03 -28.37
C ALA A 403 3.06 -15.07 -29.67
N LEU A 404 2.96 -13.95 -30.39
CA LEU A 404 2.34 -13.87 -31.74
C LEU A 404 3.35 -13.97 -32.88
N HIS A 405 4.60 -14.36 -32.61
CA HIS A 405 5.60 -14.53 -33.66
C HIS A 405 5.11 -15.59 -34.67
N PRO A 406 5.27 -15.40 -36.00
CA PRO A 406 4.79 -16.35 -37.01
C PRO A 406 5.29 -17.79 -36.82
N ALA A 407 6.48 -17.97 -36.25
CA ALA A 407 7.03 -19.29 -35.93
C ALA A 407 6.20 -20.07 -34.89
N PHE A 408 5.40 -19.37 -34.08
CA PHE A 408 4.56 -19.94 -33.03
C PHE A 408 3.07 -19.98 -33.41
N ALA A 409 2.73 -19.70 -34.66
CA ALA A 409 1.38 -19.89 -35.17
C ALA A 409 0.90 -21.34 -34.92
N GLY A 410 -0.30 -21.49 -34.36
CA GLY A 410 -0.89 -22.76 -33.92
C GLY A 410 -0.48 -23.24 -32.51
N ALA A 411 0.54 -22.63 -31.91
CA ALA A 411 0.97 -22.91 -30.53
C ALA A 411 0.56 -21.82 -29.52
N TYR A 412 0.08 -20.68 -30.00
CA TYR A 412 -0.39 -19.58 -29.15
C TYR A 412 -1.70 -19.91 -28.43
N VAL A 413 -1.76 -19.56 -27.15
CA VAL A 413 -2.84 -19.95 -26.21
C VAL A 413 -3.91 -18.87 -26.03
N GLY A 414 -3.58 -17.62 -26.38
CA GLY A 414 -4.42 -16.46 -26.04
C GLY A 414 -4.02 -15.82 -24.71
N ASN A 415 -4.17 -14.51 -24.63
CA ASN A 415 -3.82 -13.70 -23.45
C ASN A 415 -4.84 -13.78 -22.30
N ARG A 416 -6.03 -14.36 -22.55
CA ARG A 416 -7.11 -14.55 -21.58
C ARG A 416 -7.76 -15.92 -21.79
N PRO A 417 -8.33 -16.53 -20.73
CA PRO A 417 -9.04 -17.80 -20.85
C PRO A 417 -10.14 -17.80 -21.93
N ASP A 418 -10.79 -16.66 -22.13
CA ASP A 418 -11.89 -16.47 -23.09
C ASP A 418 -11.41 -16.01 -24.48
N ALA A 419 -10.11 -15.69 -24.62
CA ALA A 419 -9.51 -15.16 -25.86
C ALA A 419 -8.62 -16.22 -26.52
N LYS A 420 -9.10 -17.47 -26.59
CA LYS A 420 -8.38 -18.57 -27.23
C LYS A 420 -8.54 -18.47 -28.75
N PRO A 421 -7.44 -18.52 -29.53
CA PRO A 421 -7.52 -18.62 -30.99
C PRO A 421 -8.23 -19.90 -31.45
N GLU A 422 -8.77 -19.92 -32.67
CA GLU A 422 -9.36 -21.14 -33.23
C GLU A 422 -8.31 -22.24 -33.46
N ASP A 423 -7.07 -21.85 -33.80
CA ASP A 423 -5.93 -22.76 -34.01
C ASP A 423 -5.30 -23.28 -32.70
N TYR A 424 -5.99 -23.11 -31.57
CA TYR A 424 -5.50 -23.45 -30.24
C TYR A 424 -5.08 -24.92 -30.11
N GLY A 425 -3.81 -25.16 -29.78
CA GLY A 425 -3.29 -26.50 -29.52
C GLY A 425 -3.12 -27.37 -30.78
N SER A 426 -3.23 -26.78 -31.97
CA SER A 426 -2.97 -27.45 -33.24
C SER A 426 -1.49 -27.83 -33.43
N ARG A 427 -0.59 -27.08 -32.78
CA ARG A 427 0.87 -27.30 -32.84
C ARG A 427 1.52 -27.06 -31.48
N ALA A 428 2.56 -27.83 -31.18
CA ALA A 428 3.52 -27.52 -30.11
C ALA A 428 4.88 -27.21 -30.74
N VAL A 429 5.57 -26.20 -30.22
CA VAL A 429 6.88 -25.77 -30.76
C VAL A 429 7.99 -26.54 -30.04
N PRO A 430 9.00 -27.08 -30.74
CA PRO A 430 10.18 -27.65 -30.10
C PRO A 430 10.93 -26.62 -29.22
N LEU A 431 11.49 -27.06 -28.09
CA LEU A 431 12.17 -26.18 -27.14
C LEU A 431 13.31 -25.36 -27.79
N ASP A 432 14.16 -25.98 -28.61
CA ASP A 432 15.30 -25.29 -29.24
C ASP A 432 14.86 -24.17 -30.19
N THR A 433 13.80 -24.41 -30.96
CA THR A 433 13.19 -23.39 -31.82
C THR A 433 12.62 -22.26 -30.97
N PHE A 434 11.94 -22.59 -29.87
CA PHE A 434 11.39 -21.60 -28.94
C PHE A 434 12.50 -20.71 -28.34
N LEU A 435 13.58 -21.30 -27.83
CA LEU A 435 14.70 -20.57 -27.24
C LEU A 435 15.42 -19.67 -28.25
N THR A 436 15.60 -20.13 -29.49
CA THR A 436 16.23 -19.35 -30.56
C THR A 436 15.41 -18.11 -30.90
N VAL A 437 14.11 -18.29 -31.16
CA VAL A 437 13.20 -17.17 -31.48
C VAL A 437 13.04 -16.22 -30.29
N LEU A 438 13.01 -16.75 -29.06
CA LEU A 438 12.96 -15.94 -27.84
C LEU A 438 14.22 -15.05 -27.72
N ALA A 439 15.41 -15.62 -27.93
CA ALA A 439 16.67 -14.88 -27.86
C ALA A 439 16.75 -13.77 -28.92
N GLU A 440 16.32 -14.05 -30.14
CA GLU A 440 16.23 -13.07 -31.23
C GLU A 440 15.24 -11.96 -30.89
N SER A 441 14.04 -12.33 -30.43
CA SER A 441 12.99 -11.34 -30.12
C SER A 441 13.38 -10.41 -28.97
N ILE A 442 14.09 -10.92 -27.95
CA ILE A 442 14.60 -10.09 -26.84
C ILE A 442 15.67 -9.12 -27.36
N ARG A 443 16.56 -9.58 -28.26
CA ARG A 443 17.57 -8.74 -28.91
C ARG A 443 16.91 -7.62 -29.71
N ASP A 444 15.92 -7.95 -30.52
CA ASP A 444 15.18 -6.97 -31.33
C ASP A 444 14.39 -5.98 -30.45
N HIS A 445 13.80 -6.47 -29.34
CA HIS A 445 13.12 -5.61 -28.38
C HIS A 445 14.05 -4.56 -27.77
N ASN A 446 15.27 -4.97 -27.41
CA ASN A 446 16.29 -4.08 -26.85
C ASN A 446 16.85 -3.10 -27.90
N ALA A 447 17.00 -3.56 -29.14
CA ALA A 447 17.53 -2.77 -30.26
C ALA A 447 16.52 -1.81 -30.91
N ARG A 448 15.21 -2.03 -30.69
CA ARG A 448 14.13 -1.22 -31.28
C ARG A 448 14.29 0.28 -31.00
N LEU A 449 14.39 1.06 -32.07
CA LEU A 449 14.45 2.53 -32.05
C LEU A 449 13.07 3.16 -31.82
N GLY A 450 13.05 4.46 -31.49
CA GLY A 450 11.82 5.24 -31.34
C GLY A 450 11.13 5.08 -29.99
N ARG A 451 11.85 4.67 -28.93
CA ARG A 451 11.23 4.50 -27.60
C ARG A 451 10.93 5.86 -26.96
N LEU A 452 9.67 6.03 -26.54
CA LEU A 452 9.14 7.25 -25.90
C LEU A 452 9.27 7.26 -24.37
N SER A 453 10.05 6.33 -23.79
CA SER A 453 10.35 6.37 -22.36
C SER A 453 11.15 7.64 -22.02
N PRO A 454 10.96 8.24 -20.83
CA PRO A 454 11.60 9.50 -20.45
C PRO A 454 13.13 9.52 -20.64
N ASN A 455 13.79 8.38 -20.42
CA ASN A 455 15.24 8.25 -20.50
C ASN A 455 15.74 7.94 -21.93
N CYS A 456 14.92 7.33 -22.78
CA CYS A 456 15.34 6.93 -24.13
C CYS A 456 15.22 8.07 -25.13
N LYS A 457 14.20 8.95 -25.01
CA LYS A 457 14.02 10.14 -25.87
C LYS A 457 14.14 9.83 -27.37
N GLY A 458 13.58 8.70 -27.83
CA GLY A 458 13.62 8.24 -29.22
C GLY A 458 14.75 7.25 -29.55
N ARG A 459 15.72 7.05 -28.66
CA ARG A 459 16.78 6.02 -28.80
C ARG A 459 16.27 4.63 -28.42
N SER A 460 17.04 3.59 -28.74
CA SER A 460 16.75 2.23 -28.27
C SER A 460 17.13 2.03 -26.79
N PHE A 461 16.70 0.92 -26.20
CA PHE A 461 17.12 0.54 -24.86
C PHE A 461 18.62 0.23 -24.83
N ASP A 462 19.16 -0.41 -25.86
CA ASP A 462 20.59 -0.68 -25.98
C ASP A 462 21.44 0.60 -26.01
N GLN A 463 21.08 1.56 -26.85
CA GLN A 463 21.81 2.84 -26.94
C GLN A 463 21.74 3.62 -25.62
N THR A 464 20.56 3.67 -25.01
CA THR A 464 20.36 4.38 -23.74
C THR A 464 21.15 3.72 -22.60
N PHE A 465 21.19 2.39 -22.59
CA PHE A 465 21.94 1.63 -21.59
C PHE A 465 23.45 1.79 -21.78
N ALA A 466 23.96 1.61 -23.00
CA ALA A 466 25.39 1.71 -23.30
C ALA A 466 25.97 3.07 -22.89
N ASP A 467 25.31 4.16 -23.29
CA ASP A 467 25.75 5.54 -22.99
C ASP A 467 25.85 5.81 -21.48
N SER A 468 24.92 5.25 -20.69
CA SER A 468 24.96 5.41 -19.23
C SER A 468 25.91 4.42 -18.57
N TYR A 469 26.04 3.20 -19.10
CA TYR A 469 26.89 2.15 -18.55
C TYR A 469 28.37 2.54 -18.64
N GLU A 470 28.79 3.19 -19.72
CA GLU A 470 30.17 3.72 -19.88
C GLU A 470 30.53 4.79 -18.83
N ARG A 471 29.54 5.54 -18.36
CA ARG A 471 29.73 6.65 -17.41
C ARG A 471 29.51 6.23 -15.96
N ALA A 472 28.82 5.12 -15.73
CA ALA A 472 28.39 4.70 -14.40
C ALA A 472 29.52 3.96 -13.65
N PRO A 473 29.71 4.24 -12.34
CA PRO A 473 30.68 3.53 -11.53
C PRO A 473 30.13 2.15 -11.10
N ILE A 474 30.28 1.16 -11.97
CA ILE A 474 29.76 -0.19 -11.80
C ILE A 474 30.80 -1.09 -11.13
N ARG A 475 30.38 -1.82 -10.10
CA ARG A 475 31.22 -2.79 -9.40
C ARG A 475 31.25 -4.10 -10.19
N LYS A 476 32.43 -4.59 -10.55
CA LYS A 476 32.60 -5.94 -11.10
C LYS A 476 32.83 -6.92 -9.96
N ALA A 477 32.31 -8.13 -10.12
CA ALA A 477 32.52 -9.18 -9.13
C ALA A 477 33.95 -9.72 -9.21
N THR A 478 34.53 -10.06 -8.06
CA THR A 478 35.80 -10.78 -8.01
C THR A 478 35.58 -12.28 -8.20
N ALA A 479 36.60 -13.03 -8.62
CA ALA A 479 36.49 -14.48 -8.84
C ALA A 479 35.97 -15.25 -7.61
N GLU A 480 36.22 -14.76 -6.39
CA GLU A 480 35.70 -15.32 -5.15
C GLU A 480 34.20 -15.02 -4.98
N GLN A 481 33.74 -13.84 -5.40
CA GLN A 481 32.32 -13.48 -5.40
C GLN A 481 31.54 -14.29 -6.43
N HIS A 482 32.14 -14.67 -7.57
CA HIS A 482 31.52 -15.56 -8.56
C HIS A 482 31.04 -16.89 -7.96
N ARG A 483 31.75 -17.41 -6.96
CA ARG A 483 31.37 -18.65 -6.24
C ARG A 483 30.06 -18.50 -5.47
N LEU A 484 29.61 -17.27 -5.19
CA LEU A 484 28.45 -17.04 -4.35
C LEU A 484 27.13 -17.36 -5.05
N TRP A 485 27.04 -17.25 -6.39
CA TRP A 485 25.78 -17.40 -7.13
C TRP A 485 25.69 -18.63 -8.04
N LEU A 486 26.83 -19.18 -8.45
CA LEU A 486 26.89 -20.39 -9.28
C LEU A 486 26.52 -21.66 -8.51
N MET A 487 26.33 -21.56 -7.19
CA MET A 487 26.29 -22.72 -6.31
C MET A 487 25.02 -22.78 -5.45
N GLY A 488 24.38 -23.95 -5.44
CA GLY A 488 23.31 -24.27 -4.51
C GLY A 488 23.79 -24.20 -3.06
N GLN A 489 22.92 -23.77 -2.15
CA GLN A 489 23.27 -23.50 -0.75
C GLN A 489 22.55 -24.44 0.22
N GLU A 490 23.23 -25.39 0.84
CA GLU A 490 22.62 -26.19 1.90
C GLU A 490 23.26 -25.93 3.26
N VAL A 491 22.41 -25.65 4.26
CA VAL A 491 22.86 -25.62 5.65
C VAL A 491 22.88 -27.05 6.17
N ARG A 492 24.07 -27.52 6.53
CA ARG A 492 24.26 -28.87 7.08
C ARG A 492 25.17 -28.80 8.30
N LYS A 493 25.00 -29.78 9.19
CA LYS A 493 25.84 -29.93 10.36
C LYS A 493 27.03 -30.81 9.98
N LEU A 494 28.25 -30.35 10.29
CA LEU A 494 29.45 -31.16 10.13
C LEU A 494 29.42 -32.34 11.11
N HIS A 495 30.03 -33.47 10.74
CA HIS A 495 30.13 -34.62 11.62
C HIS A 495 30.84 -34.24 12.93
N ALA A 496 30.33 -34.73 14.07
CA ALA A 496 30.74 -34.30 15.42
C ALA A 496 32.22 -34.57 15.78
N THR A 497 32.87 -35.54 15.13
CA THR A 497 34.24 -35.94 15.43
C THR A 497 35.27 -35.52 14.39
N HIS A 498 34.97 -35.70 13.11
CA HIS A 498 35.96 -35.55 12.02
C HIS A 498 35.51 -34.53 10.97
N GLY A 499 34.41 -33.82 11.22
CA GLY A 499 33.98 -32.71 10.38
C GLY A 499 33.49 -33.08 8.98
N GLN A 500 33.34 -34.37 8.61
CA GLN A 500 32.86 -34.75 7.28
C GLN A 500 31.44 -34.24 7.02
N LEU A 501 31.21 -33.83 5.77
CA LEU A 501 29.90 -33.43 5.28
C LEU A 501 29.39 -34.45 4.25
N THR A 502 28.12 -34.81 4.35
CA THR A 502 27.43 -35.67 3.36
C THR A 502 26.33 -34.87 2.69
N LEU A 503 26.33 -34.85 1.36
CA LEU A 503 25.41 -34.09 0.54
C LEU A 503 25.10 -34.90 -0.73
N HIS A 504 23.82 -35.14 -1.04
CA HIS A 504 23.37 -35.94 -2.21
C HIS A 504 24.14 -37.27 -2.42
N ASP A 505 24.32 -38.05 -1.34
CA ASP A 505 25.09 -39.31 -1.29
C ASP A 505 26.61 -39.20 -1.52
N ASN A 506 27.11 -38.00 -1.79
CA ASN A 506 28.53 -37.69 -1.88
C ASN A 506 29.09 -37.26 -0.52
N LYS A 507 30.38 -37.56 -0.33
CA LYS A 507 31.09 -37.43 0.94
C LYS A 507 32.24 -36.45 0.77
N TYR A 508 32.23 -35.36 1.53
CA TYR A 508 33.21 -34.27 1.39
C TYR A 508 33.99 -34.08 2.69
N HIS A 509 35.32 -33.97 2.59
CA HIS A 509 36.20 -33.82 3.75
C HIS A 509 37.52 -33.16 3.38
N ALA A 510 37.90 -32.15 4.15
CA ALA A 510 39.23 -31.54 4.17
C ALA A 510 39.78 -31.54 5.61
N ASP A 511 41.09 -31.43 5.77
CA ASP A 511 41.76 -31.59 7.07
C ASP A 511 41.38 -30.51 8.07
N TRP A 512 41.16 -29.28 7.60
CA TRP A 512 40.70 -28.14 8.40
C TRP A 512 39.24 -28.30 8.91
N MET A 513 38.42 -29.16 8.30
CA MET A 513 37.00 -29.33 8.71
C MET A 513 36.86 -29.93 10.12
N SER A 514 37.89 -30.61 10.62
CA SER A 514 37.88 -31.21 11.96
C SER A 514 37.90 -30.15 13.08
N GLU A 515 38.40 -28.94 12.82
CA GLU A 515 38.39 -27.84 13.79
C GLU A 515 36.97 -27.30 14.04
N TYR A 516 36.11 -27.39 13.02
CA TYR A 516 34.72 -26.94 13.06
C TYR A 516 33.75 -28.12 13.28
N ALA A 517 34.23 -29.25 13.79
CA ALA A 517 33.43 -30.45 13.97
C ALA A 517 32.17 -30.19 14.82
N GLY A 518 31.03 -30.70 14.35
CA GLY A 518 29.74 -30.51 15.02
C GLY A 518 29.08 -29.13 14.84
N GLN A 519 29.73 -28.17 14.16
CA GLN A 519 29.12 -26.88 13.86
C GLN A 519 28.21 -26.94 12.63
N LYS A 520 27.25 -26.01 12.54
CA LYS A 520 26.42 -25.82 11.35
C LYS A 520 27.17 -24.92 10.37
N VAL A 521 27.30 -25.39 9.13
CA VAL A 521 27.97 -24.66 8.07
C VAL A 521 27.05 -24.57 6.86
N VAL A 522 27.33 -23.57 6.03
CA VAL A 522 26.68 -23.35 4.75
C VAL A 522 27.56 -23.96 3.67
N ALA A 523 27.09 -25.03 3.04
CA ALA A 523 27.77 -25.66 1.91
C ALA A 523 27.25 -25.09 0.59
N ARG A 524 28.18 -24.60 -0.23
CA ARG A 524 27.95 -24.17 -1.60
C ARG A 524 28.51 -25.22 -2.56
N PHE A 525 27.69 -25.65 -3.50
CA PHE A 525 28.05 -26.64 -4.53
C PHE A 525 27.48 -26.27 -5.89
N ASP A 526 28.18 -26.61 -6.97
CA ASP A 526 27.61 -26.52 -8.31
C ASP A 526 26.53 -27.61 -8.49
N PRO A 527 25.26 -27.26 -8.78
CA PRO A 527 24.22 -28.25 -9.03
C PRO A 527 24.46 -29.10 -10.29
N GLU A 528 25.21 -28.60 -11.28
CA GLU A 528 25.53 -29.31 -12.51
C GLU A 528 26.76 -30.22 -12.35
N ASP A 529 27.66 -29.89 -11.42
CA ASP A 529 28.85 -30.70 -11.09
C ASP A 529 29.06 -30.85 -9.57
N LEU A 530 28.43 -31.88 -9.00
CA LEU A 530 28.59 -32.25 -7.58
C LEU A 530 29.98 -32.82 -7.24
N HIS A 531 30.80 -33.19 -8.23
CA HIS A 531 32.11 -33.79 -8.01
C HIS A 531 33.24 -32.77 -7.93
N ALA A 532 33.03 -31.55 -8.44
CA ALA A 532 33.98 -30.43 -8.38
C ALA A 532 34.40 -30.03 -6.94
N GLY A 533 33.62 -30.39 -5.92
CA GLY A 533 33.90 -30.10 -4.50
C GLY A 533 32.93 -29.09 -3.90
N LEU A 534 33.07 -28.82 -2.59
CA LEU A 534 32.23 -27.88 -1.84
C LEU A 534 33.02 -26.68 -1.35
N TYR A 535 32.38 -25.51 -1.37
CA TYR A 535 32.86 -24.32 -0.69
C TYR A 535 32.05 -24.10 0.58
N LEU A 536 32.72 -24.12 1.72
CA LEU A 536 32.07 -24.08 3.04
C LEU A 536 32.22 -22.70 3.68
N TYR A 537 31.12 -22.22 4.25
CA TYR A 537 31.03 -20.94 4.94
C TYR A 537 30.42 -21.11 6.34
N SER A 538 30.75 -20.20 7.25
CA SER A 538 30.03 -20.06 8.52
C SER A 538 28.59 -19.56 8.29
N LEU A 539 27.73 -19.63 9.31
CA LEU A 539 26.37 -19.07 9.22
C LEU A 539 26.38 -17.54 9.02
N GLN A 540 27.43 -16.89 9.50
CA GLN A 540 27.69 -15.46 9.37
C GLN A 540 28.22 -15.09 7.98
N GLY A 541 28.54 -16.07 7.13
CA GLY A 541 29.02 -15.87 5.76
C GLY A 541 30.54 -15.79 5.60
N GLU A 542 31.32 -16.11 6.64
CA GLU A 542 32.78 -16.18 6.56
C GLU A 542 33.23 -17.43 5.78
N PHE A 543 34.22 -17.28 4.90
CA PHE A 543 34.73 -18.41 4.12
C PHE A 543 35.66 -19.29 4.99
N LEU A 544 35.31 -20.57 5.14
CA LEU A 544 36.09 -21.52 5.93
C LEU A 544 37.13 -22.24 5.07
N GLY A 545 36.73 -22.69 3.87
CA GLY A 545 37.62 -23.38 2.96
C GLY A 545 36.90 -24.24 1.92
N GLU A 546 37.69 -24.83 1.02
CA GLU A 546 37.25 -25.78 0.01
C GLU A 546 37.37 -27.22 0.53
N ALA A 547 36.38 -28.06 0.23
CA ALA A 547 36.31 -29.46 0.61
C ALA A 547 36.11 -30.34 -0.64
N PRO A 548 37.13 -31.11 -1.07
CA PRO A 548 37.01 -31.97 -2.23
C PRO A 548 36.05 -33.14 -1.98
N CYS A 549 35.42 -33.61 -3.06
CA CYS A 549 34.60 -34.82 -3.02
C CYS A 549 35.51 -36.04 -2.81
N ARG A 550 35.17 -36.92 -1.87
CA ARG A 550 35.82 -38.22 -1.73
C ARG A 550 35.07 -39.21 -2.61
N GLU A 551 35.73 -39.66 -3.67
CA GLU A 551 35.24 -40.78 -4.47
C GLU A 551 35.17 -42.08 -3.64
N LYS A 552 34.20 -42.92 -3.96
CA LYS A 552 34.10 -44.27 -3.40
C LYS A 552 35.25 -45.11 -3.97
N VAL A 553 36.32 -45.29 -3.21
CA VAL A 553 37.36 -46.28 -3.54
C VAL A 553 36.74 -47.68 -3.44
N GLY A 554 36.87 -48.48 -4.50
CA GLY A 554 36.36 -49.85 -4.53
C GLY A 554 37.01 -50.72 -3.44
N PHE A 555 36.24 -51.65 -2.86
CA PHE A 555 36.68 -52.50 -1.74
C PHE A 555 37.94 -53.33 -2.04
N PHE A 556 38.21 -53.62 -3.33
CA PHE A 556 39.36 -54.40 -3.80
C PHE A 556 40.48 -53.57 -4.42
N ASP A 557 40.42 -52.23 -4.35
CA ASP A 557 41.50 -51.37 -4.85
C ASP A 557 42.64 -51.25 -3.81
N LEU A 558 43.65 -52.10 -3.99
CA LEU A 558 44.87 -52.15 -3.16
C LEU A 558 45.71 -50.86 -3.28
N VAL A 559 45.58 -50.09 -4.37
CA VAL A 559 46.35 -48.87 -4.61
C VAL A 559 45.75 -47.72 -3.81
N GLY A 560 44.43 -47.53 -3.88
CA GLY A 560 43.71 -46.56 -3.06
C GLY A 560 43.87 -46.77 -1.55
N ALA A 561 43.87 -48.03 -1.09
CA ALA A 561 44.10 -48.37 0.31
C ALA A 561 45.51 -47.99 0.80
N ARG A 562 46.55 -48.21 -0.01
CA ARG A 562 47.94 -47.84 0.32
C ARG A 562 48.16 -46.33 0.36
N LEU A 563 47.57 -45.60 -0.59
CA LEU A 563 47.65 -44.13 -0.62
C LEU A 563 46.97 -43.50 0.60
N HIS A 564 45.79 -43.99 0.98
CA HIS A 564 45.08 -43.53 2.17
C HIS A 564 45.86 -43.84 3.47
N ALA A 565 46.47 -45.03 3.57
CA ALA A 565 47.31 -45.40 4.72
C ALA A 565 48.55 -44.48 4.84
N ARG A 566 49.19 -44.15 3.71
CA ARG A 566 50.34 -43.23 3.65
C ARG A 566 49.96 -41.82 4.08
N GLN A 567 48.84 -41.29 3.57
CA GLN A 567 48.33 -39.97 3.97
C GLN A 567 48.01 -39.93 5.48
N LYS A 568 47.38 -40.98 6.03
CA LYS A 568 47.08 -41.08 7.47
C LYS A 568 48.35 -41.13 8.33
N ALA A 569 49.38 -41.84 7.88
CA ALA A 569 50.67 -41.90 8.57
C ALA A 569 51.39 -40.55 8.57
N GLN A 570 51.36 -39.84 7.44
CA GLN A 570 51.92 -38.49 7.31
C GLN A 570 51.21 -37.50 8.24
N ARG A 571 49.87 -37.49 8.24
CA ARG A 571 49.07 -36.64 9.15
C ARG A 571 49.40 -36.89 10.62
N ARG A 572 49.45 -38.16 11.04
CA ARG A 572 49.84 -38.53 12.41
C ARG A 572 51.23 -38.04 12.79
N ARG A 573 52.17 -38.03 11.84
CA ARG A 573 53.54 -37.54 12.08
C ARG A 573 53.55 -36.02 12.25
N ILE A 574 52.87 -35.29 11.37
CA ILE A 574 52.75 -33.82 11.44
C ILE A 574 52.10 -33.41 12.77
N GLU A 575 50.99 -34.05 13.14
CA GLU A 575 50.26 -33.73 14.37
C GLU A 575 51.10 -33.98 15.63
N LYS A 576 51.87 -35.08 15.67
CA LYS A 576 52.81 -35.34 16.77
C LYS A 576 53.92 -34.28 16.86
N GLN A 577 54.37 -33.77 15.71
CA GLN A 577 55.37 -32.69 15.67
C GLN A 577 54.78 -31.36 16.14
N LEU A 578 53.56 -31.03 15.71
CA LEU A 578 52.84 -29.84 16.18
C LEU A 578 52.56 -29.90 17.69
N LEU A 579 52.12 -31.06 18.21
CA LEU A 579 51.92 -31.25 19.64
C LEU A 579 53.21 -31.06 20.45
N ALA A 580 54.34 -31.55 19.94
CA ALA A 580 55.64 -31.35 20.58
C ALA A 580 56.06 -29.88 20.56
N ALA A 581 55.79 -29.15 19.47
CA ALA A 581 56.05 -27.71 19.39
C ALA A 581 55.15 -26.89 20.35
N HIS A 582 53.88 -27.26 20.50
CA HIS A 582 52.94 -26.61 21.42
C HIS A 582 53.18 -26.97 22.90
N ARG A 583 53.95 -28.01 23.21
CA ARG A 583 54.35 -28.41 24.57
C ARG A 583 55.86 -28.20 24.76
N PRO A 584 56.33 -26.95 24.91
CA PRO A 584 57.76 -26.68 25.11
C PRO A 584 58.28 -27.21 26.45
N VAL A 585 57.40 -27.34 27.45
CA VAL A 585 57.71 -27.93 28.76
C VAL A 585 57.04 -29.30 28.85
N SER A 586 57.80 -30.30 29.26
CA SER A 586 57.28 -31.65 29.47
C SER A 586 56.43 -31.71 30.74
N VAL A 587 55.45 -32.62 30.77
CA VAL A 587 54.59 -32.82 31.96
C VAL A 587 55.42 -33.18 33.20
N THR A 588 56.56 -33.84 33.01
CA THR A 588 57.50 -34.19 34.08
C THR A 588 58.25 -33.00 34.66
N GLU A 589 58.65 -32.03 33.84
CA GLU A 589 59.26 -30.78 34.31
C GLU A 589 58.24 -29.92 35.05
N LEU A 590 57.01 -29.81 34.51
CA LEU A 590 55.90 -29.14 35.20
C LEU A 590 55.59 -29.80 36.55
N ALA A 591 55.57 -31.13 36.61
CA ALA A 591 55.35 -31.86 37.86
C ALA A 591 56.50 -31.64 38.86
N ALA A 592 57.74 -31.53 38.39
CA ALA A 592 58.89 -31.21 39.24
C ALA A 592 58.83 -29.76 39.77
N GLU A 593 58.42 -28.79 38.97
CA GLU A 593 58.20 -27.41 39.42
C GLU A 593 57.04 -27.30 40.42
N LEU A 594 55.93 -28.00 40.18
CA LEU A 594 54.82 -28.07 41.14
C LEU A 594 55.22 -28.74 42.46
N ALA A 595 56.08 -29.76 42.41
CA ALA A 595 56.61 -30.42 43.61
C ALA A 595 57.67 -29.59 44.35
N ALA A 596 58.40 -28.72 43.63
CA ALA A 596 59.35 -27.78 44.21
C ALA A 596 58.67 -26.53 44.80
N MET A 597 57.37 -26.34 44.56
CA MET A 597 56.60 -25.25 45.16
C MET A 597 56.50 -25.47 46.68
N PRO A 598 56.94 -24.52 47.53
CA PRO A 598 56.89 -24.70 48.97
C PRO A 598 55.43 -24.87 49.42
N PRO A 599 55.14 -25.78 50.37
CA PRO A 599 53.79 -25.92 50.90
C PRO A 599 53.40 -24.60 51.57
N THR A 600 52.30 -24.00 51.10
CA THR A 600 51.62 -22.91 51.81
C THR A 600 50.97 -23.49 53.06
N LEU A 601 51.75 -23.59 54.13
CA LEU A 601 51.23 -23.83 55.47
C LEU A 601 50.40 -22.59 55.86
N PRO A 602 49.10 -22.74 56.17
CA PRO A 602 48.32 -21.61 56.67
C PRO A 602 48.91 -21.13 58.00
N ASP A 603 49.04 -19.81 58.17
CA ASP A 603 49.49 -19.19 59.41
C ASP A 603 48.67 -19.75 60.59
N GLN A 604 49.36 -20.36 61.56
CA GLN A 604 48.71 -20.85 62.77
C GLN A 604 48.16 -19.65 63.56
N LEU A 605 46.84 -19.45 63.48
CA LEU A 605 46.13 -18.49 64.30
C LEU A 605 46.22 -18.91 65.78
N GLU A 606 47.08 -18.27 66.56
CA GLU A 606 47.11 -18.43 68.02
C GLU A 606 45.79 -17.90 68.62
N ALA A 607 45.01 -18.81 69.22
CA ALA A 607 43.76 -18.46 69.88
C ALA A 607 44.04 -17.60 71.13
N LYS A 608 43.70 -16.31 71.07
CA LYS A 608 43.92 -15.32 72.14
C LYS A 608 42.95 -15.43 73.33
N VAL A 609 42.13 -16.47 73.40
CA VAL A 609 41.18 -16.72 74.50
C VAL A 609 41.29 -18.18 74.94
N VAL A 610 41.90 -18.38 76.11
CA VAL A 610 42.00 -19.69 76.77
C VAL A 610 40.83 -19.84 77.73
N GLN A 611 39.91 -20.77 77.43
CA GLN A 611 38.87 -21.18 78.36
C GLN A 611 39.48 -22.22 79.33
N ILE A 612 39.43 -21.93 80.64
CA ILE A 612 39.91 -22.86 81.68
C ILE A 612 38.89 -24.00 81.80
N VAL A 613 39.28 -25.22 81.41
CA VAL A 613 38.51 -26.45 81.59
C VAL A 613 39.05 -27.18 82.83
N PRO A 614 38.20 -27.63 83.77
CA PRO A 614 38.66 -28.38 84.94
C PRO A 614 39.29 -29.73 84.55
N MET A 615 40.39 -30.06 85.23
CA MET A 615 41.28 -31.19 85.00
C MET A 615 40.56 -32.54 85.14
N GLN A 616 40.15 -33.13 84.02
CA GLN A 616 39.78 -34.55 83.95
C GLN A 616 41.05 -35.40 83.72
N ALA A 617 41.31 -36.33 84.63
CA ALA A 617 42.40 -37.29 84.54
C ALA A 617 42.31 -38.12 83.24
N ARG A 618 43.31 -37.98 82.38
CA ARG A 618 43.46 -38.79 81.16
C ARG A 618 43.76 -40.24 81.55
N ARG A 619 42.82 -41.15 81.29
CA ARG A 619 43.08 -42.60 81.23
C ARG A 619 43.90 -42.91 79.97
N PRO A 620 44.88 -43.83 80.02
CA PRO A 620 45.68 -44.20 78.86
C PRO A 620 44.85 -44.93 77.80
N LEU A 621 45.25 -44.72 76.54
CA LEU A 621 44.72 -45.34 75.32
C LEU A 621 44.78 -46.87 75.45
N ILE A 622 43.62 -47.54 75.46
CA ILE A 622 43.56 -49.00 75.37
C ILE A 622 43.59 -49.38 73.89
N ASP A 623 44.64 -50.13 73.56
CA ASP A 623 44.84 -50.90 72.33
C ASP A 623 43.63 -51.81 72.06
N ARG A 624 42.91 -51.58 70.96
CA ARG A 624 41.75 -52.39 70.58
C ARG A 624 42.13 -53.37 69.48
N GLN A 625 42.28 -54.63 69.88
CA GLN A 625 42.28 -55.79 68.98
C GLN A 625 40.99 -55.86 68.16
N VAL A 626 41.15 -56.23 66.88
CA VAL A 626 40.08 -56.39 65.89
C VAL A 626 39.29 -57.68 66.16
N PRO A 627 37.95 -57.65 66.33
CA PRO A 627 37.12 -58.85 66.29
C PRO A 627 36.63 -59.13 64.85
N GLN A 628 36.74 -60.38 64.41
CA GLN A 628 36.14 -60.90 63.17
C GLN A 628 34.64 -61.27 63.37
N PRO A 629 33.87 -61.48 62.28
CA PRO A 629 32.58 -60.83 62.04
C PRO A 629 31.35 -61.65 62.49
N ASP A 630 30.22 -60.97 62.68
CA ASP A 630 28.90 -61.58 62.75
C ASP A 630 27.98 -60.96 61.68
N THR A 631 27.54 -61.80 60.75
CA THR A 631 26.70 -61.52 59.58
C THR A 631 25.22 -61.58 59.94
N SER A 632 24.68 -60.56 60.61
CA SER A 632 23.26 -60.59 61.01
C SER A 632 22.51 -59.24 61.07
N ARG A 633 23.08 -58.14 60.56
CA ARG A 633 22.44 -56.80 60.66
C ARG A 633 22.44 -55.99 59.36
N ASP A 634 22.04 -56.61 58.25
CA ASP A 634 21.58 -55.92 57.03
C ASP A 634 20.12 -55.40 57.13
N ALA A 635 19.54 -55.47 58.32
CA ALA A 635 18.26 -54.85 58.61
C ALA A 635 18.46 -53.76 59.67
N GLU A 636 17.84 -52.62 59.42
CA GLU A 636 17.73 -51.45 60.31
C GLU A 636 18.80 -50.38 60.12
N LEU A 637 18.61 -49.69 59.00
CA LEU A 637 18.35 -48.25 58.99
C LEU A 637 19.51 -47.35 59.42
N ARG A 638 19.95 -46.58 58.42
CA ARG A 638 20.08 -45.11 58.49
C ARG A 638 20.90 -44.61 59.67
N VAL A 639 22.06 -44.03 59.39
CA VAL A 639 22.29 -42.60 59.63
C VAL A 639 23.72 -42.24 59.22
N LEU A 640 23.78 -41.38 58.19
CA LEU A 640 24.82 -40.41 57.87
C LEU A 640 26.28 -40.90 57.74
N GLN A 641 26.71 -41.07 56.49
CA GLN A 641 28.02 -40.59 56.05
C GLN A 641 27.81 -39.54 54.96
N VAL A 642 28.36 -38.35 55.20
CA VAL A 642 28.36 -37.19 54.31
C VAL A 642 29.72 -37.16 53.63
N ASP A 643 29.76 -37.51 52.34
CA ASP A 643 30.88 -37.25 51.45
C ASP A 643 30.68 -35.90 50.75
N PHE A 644 31.63 -34.99 50.93
CA PHE A 644 31.71 -33.74 50.18
C PHE A 644 32.27 -34.02 48.78
N ALA A 645 31.37 -34.33 47.85
CA ALA A 645 31.59 -34.22 46.41
C ALA A 645 30.43 -33.40 45.83
N ALA A 646 30.73 -32.23 45.26
CA ALA A 646 29.72 -31.40 44.60
C ALA A 646 29.11 -32.18 43.42
N PRO A 647 27.79 -32.48 43.42
CA PRO A 647 27.16 -33.09 42.28
C PRO A 647 27.01 -32.03 41.19
N ARG A 648 27.43 -32.38 39.97
CA ARG A 648 26.92 -31.72 38.76
C ARG A 648 25.39 -31.67 38.87
N PRO A 649 24.70 -30.58 38.46
CA PRO A 649 23.26 -30.58 38.43
C PRO A 649 22.82 -31.79 37.60
N ALA A 650 22.08 -32.70 38.23
CA ALA A 650 21.41 -33.77 37.53
C ALA A 650 20.55 -33.11 36.46
N VAL A 651 20.75 -33.50 35.19
CA VAL A 651 19.81 -33.18 34.12
C VAL A 651 18.51 -33.82 34.57
N GLU A 652 17.52 -33.01 34.94
CA GLU A 652 16.16 -33.52 35.14
C GLU A 652 15.77 -34.26 33.85
N PRO A 653 15.29 -35.51 33.93
CA PRO A 653 14.83 -36.20 32.73
C PRO A 653 13.78 -35.31 32.07
N GLU A 654 14.01 -34.90 30.82
CA GLU A 654 13.04 -34.11 30.06
C GLU A 654 11.72 -34.89 30.05
N GLU A 655 10.70 -34.39 30.75
CA GLU A 655 9.35 -34.97 30.71
C GLU A 655 8.91 -35.05 29.25
N THR A 656 8.82 -36.27 28.72
CA THR A 656 8.35 -36.52 27.35
C THR A 656 6.87 -36.16 27.25
N ASP A 657 6.40 -35.79 26.06
CA ASP A 657 5.00 -35.39 25.86
C ASP A 657 4.00 -36.49 26.26
N ILE A 658 4.41 -37.76 26.23
CA ILE A 658 3.63 -38.90 26.72
C ILE A 658 3.51 -38.88 28.25
N THR A 659 4.61 -38.67 28.97
CA THR A 659 4.58 -38.58 30.44
C THR A 659 3.72 -37.41 30.93
N ARG A 660 3.75 -36.28 30.21
CA ARG A 660 2.87 -35.14 30.49
C ARG A 660 1.40 -35.46 30.29
N PHE A 661 1.06 -36.23 29.25
CA PHE A 661 -0.33 -36.66 29.01
C PHE A 661 -0.85 -37.51 30.18
N TRP A 662 -0.11 -38.53 30.59
CA TRP A 662 -0.50 -39.41 31.69
C TRP A 662 -0.62 -38.67 33.03
N ARG A 663 0.25 -37.69 33.28
CA ARG A 663 0.15 -36.81 34.45
C ARG A 663 -1.16 -36.01 34.48
N VAL A 664 -1.65 -35.53 33.33
CA VAL A 664 -2.92 -34.80 33.26
C VAL A 664 -4.12 -35.74 33.53
N ILE A 665 -4.07 -36.98 33.01
CA ILE A 665 -5.10 -38.00 33.28
C ILE A 665 -5.12 -38.39 34.77
N ASP A 666 -3.96 -38.48 35.42
CA ASP A 666 -3.87 -38.73 36.87
C ASP A 666 -4.46 -37.57 37.70
N ILE A 667 -4.20 -36.33 37.31
CA ILE A 667 -4.79 -35.16 37.99
C ILE A 667 -6.32 -35.15 37.84
N GLU A 668 -6.84 -35.53 36.67
CA GLU A 668 -8.28 -35.64 36.41
C GLU A 668 -8.92 -36.76 37.23
N SER A 669 -8.29 -37.94 37.30
CA SER A 669 -8.80 -39.06 38.10
C SER A 669 -8.82 -38.74 39.60
N ARG A 670 -7.78 -38.06 40.11
CA ARG A 670 -7.72 -37.58 41.50
C ARG A 670 -8.76 -36.50 41.79
N SER A 671 -9.02 -35.62 40.80
CA SER A 671 -10.12 -34.66 40.88
C SER A 671 -11.49 -35.34 40.97
N GLU A 672 -11.73 -36.35 40.15
CA GLU A 672 -12.99 -37.09 40.13
C GLU A 672 -13.18 -37.93 41.40
N ALA A 673 -12.08 -38.43 41.97
CA ALA A 673 -12.06 -39.12 43.26
C ALA A 673 -12.24 -38.17 44.48
N GLY A 674 -12.24 -36.85 44.26
CA GLY A 674 -12.43 -35.84 45.31
C GLY A 674 -11.18 -35.60 46.17
N GLU A 675 -9.99 -35.98 45.69
CA GLU A 675 -8.73 -35.71 46.38
C GLU A 675 -8.30 -34.23 46.24
N PRO A 676 -7.61 -33.65 47.25
CA PRO A 676 -7.09 -32.30 47.14
C PRO A 676 -5.98 -32.22 46.09
N ILE A 677 -6.18 -31.40 45.06
CA ILE A 677 -5.20 -31.11 44.01
C ILE A 677 -4.33 -29.93 44.43
N SER A 678 -3.02 -30.04 44.22
CA SER A 678 -2.08 -28.94 44.48
C SER A 678 -2.30 -27.75 43.54
N ALA A 679 -1.94 -26.54 43.96
CA ALA A 679 -2.04 -25.35 43.10
C ALA A 679 -1.20 -25.49 41.81
N GLU A 680 -0.04 -26.14 41.91
CA GLU A 680 0.86 -26.39 40.77
C GLU A 680 0.25 -27.38 39.76
N ASP A 681 -0.38 -28.45 40.24
CA ASP A 681 -1.05 -29.43 39.37
C ASP A 681 -2.30 -28.84 38.71
N ALA A 682 -3.04 -27.96 39.41
CA ALA A 682 -4.17 -27.24 38.84
C ALA A 682 -3.76 -26.28 37.72
N GLU A 683 -2.67 -25.53 37.90
CA GLU A 683 -2.10 -24.66 36.86
C GLU A 683 -1.55 -25.47 35.68
N PHE A 684 -0.88 -26.59 35.96
CA PHE A 684 -0.39 -27.52 34.94
C PHE A 684 -1.54 -28.08 34.09
N TYR A 685 -2.62 -28.54 34.73
CA TYR A 685 -3.83 -29.03 34.07
C TYR A 685 -4.45 -27.96 33.15
N GLN A 686 -4.64 -26.72 33.63
CA GLN A 686 -5.18 -25.62 32.83
C GLN A 686 -4.31 -25.27 31.62
N ARG A 687 -2.98 -25.29 31.80
CA ARG A 687 -2.03 -25.03 30.72
C ARG A 687 -2.08 -26.12 29.65
N MET A 688 -2.15 -27.38 30.06
CA MET A 688 -2.18 -28.53 29.14
C MET A 688 -3.48 -28.65 28.35
N GLN A 689 -4.64 -28.30 28.94
CA GLN A 689 -5.91 -28.26 28.21
C GLN A 689 -5.92 -27.33 26.98
N ARG A 690 -5.04 -26.31 26.97
CA ARG A 690 -4.87 -25.38 25.84
C ARG A 690 -3.79 -25.82 24.85
N HIS A 691 -2.99 -26.84 25.19
CA HIS A 691 -1.87 -27.28 24.37
C HIS A 691 -2.36 -28.14 23.17
N PRO A 692 -1.96 -27.82 21.92
CA PRO A 692 -2.44 -28.54 20.73
C PRO A 692 -2.11 -30.03 20.71
N VAL A 693 -0.91 -30.40 21.17
CA VAL A 693 -0.45 -31.80 21.21
C VAL A 693 -1.28 -32.62 22.19
N TYR A 694 -1.62 -32.04 23.35
CA TYR A 694 -2.47 -32.69 24.35
C TYR A 694 -3.89 -32.93 23.82
N ARG A 695 -4.47 -31.95 23.10
CA ARG A 695 -5.80 -32.12 22.49
C ARG A 695 -5.83 -33.23 21.44
N ALA A 696 -4.76 -33.36 20.65
CA ALA A 696 -4.64 -34.44 19.68
C ALA A 696 -4.51 -35.81 20.37
N GLN A 697 -3.67 -35.89 21.42
CA GLN A 697 -3.52 -37.11 22.22
C GLN A 697 -4.83 -37.48 22.94
N ARG A 698 -5.52 -36.52 23.56
CA ARG A 698 -6.82 -36.78 24.24
C ARG A 698 -7.86 -37.30 23.26
N ALA A 699 -7.96 -36.71 22.06
CA ALA A 699 -8.85 -37.23 21.02
C ALA A 699 -8.51 -38.65 20.56
N MET A 700 -7.22 -39.03 20.56
CA MET A 700 -6.79 -40.41 20.29
C MET A 700 -7.13 -41.34 21.46
N PHE A 701 -6.90 -40.91 22.70
CA PHE A 701 -7.23 -41.68 23.91
C PHE A 701 -8.73 -41.94 24.04
N ASP A 702 -9.56 -40.92 23.79
CA ASP A 702 -11.02 -41.05 23.87
C ASP A 702 -11.57 -42.00 22.79
N ARG A 703 -10.87 -42.15 21.65
CA ARG A 703 -11.29 -43.02 20.54
C ARG A 703 -10.78 -44.45 20.66
N ASP A 704 -9.49 -44.62 20.99
CA ASP A 704 -8.76 -45.87 20.85
C ASP A 704 -8.24 -46.39 22.23
N GLY A 705 -8.50 -45.67 23.32
CA GLY A 705 -8.11 -46.03 24.68
C GLY A 705 -6.62 -45.84 24.98
N ALA A 706 -6.19 -46.36 26.14
CA ALA A 706 -4.81 -46.24 26.64
C ALA A 706 -3.74 -46.76 25.66
N VAL A 707 -4.08 -47.71 24.79
CA VAL A 707 -3.15 -48.38 23.86
C VAL A 707 -2.66 -47.44 22.74
N ALA A 708 -3.37 -46.34 22.49
CA ALA A 708 -3.03 -45.40 21.42
C ALA A 708 -2.01 -44.32 21.83
N ILE A 709 -1.70 -44.19 23.11
CA ILE A 709 -0.69 -43.28 23.63
C ILE A 709 0.42 -44.14 24.19
N GLY A 710 1.51 -44.21 23.42
CA GLY A 710 2.57 -45.22 23.49
C GLY A 710 3.20 -45.45 24.85
#